data_AF-A0A8E2DKD2-F1
#
_entry.id   AF-A0A8E2DKD2-F1
#
_cell.length_a   1.000
_cell.length_b   1.000
_cell.length_c   1.000
_cell.angle_alpha   90.00
_cell.angle_beta   90.00
_cell.angle_gamma   90.00
#
_symmetry.space_group_name_H-M   'P 1'
#
loop_
_entity.id
_entity.type
_entity.pdbx_description
1 polymer ?
#
loop_
_entity_poly.entity_id
_entity_poly.type
_entity_poly.pdbx_seq_one_letter_code
_entity_poly.pdbx_strand_id
1 'polypeptide(L)'
;MSRDRATRPRSVNRPSSPCEPGPQVPDLLCSLTQLHRSMTELRRNRPAGWYQWVWRPRNSLDLHGWDVPRAVQALIELQLDLVVAETGQENYFNWQIEDLESMSTETQVQRKKRLCTKRPGLVTGRVGDTKGPQWLPVVIMCAIVPRAALVSTRRDSDLVLCNIVWRNPEGALGITLYNNHQYYYMDHENPEKSLRFAVAASAPLVQGSRDSNRNFSAAAQYLYELVSGRAEIDLKYTSEEDVKGHDKIHIRAGDWISYFQWYIGEASPVHRMTLVMKELPLWSLMAVTQDKDNGHPNEGEVKEMYERHIHEHMSIPAAGLSNCLITEEAHQLRRAGHHEFVFTVLDLPHTLKPRDLFSGIYDIFPAHHSWHVANPNNPVSSFDFYWPDPGHKAHMYCRYRRLHHGPPVHLVGINYLGLPPFLATGPASVAKIPDAYENYKAALSQAVHRAFQTMPDLAIHLAEDIIGDDGFTDGTIGRVLRPPDAESGDAYRAAFVAAWGKHNPRLGAAKSLFPFVVMEEESIIQHFGMVPVRVEPHVREILRCSGAFSSMRQHIRPVLLQAPEVPDAHTIPGYDLFVRAMKLLLHEDSMDREVSVRQSMRPIPRALWDKQGLRVVIRVPDACKNHPNCACDCWVGPYLEDLAEDIFTHNNDPSEMVPNDVPLPFPRGAAFRAYREAILIKAPGVEHGLLDSTLRDDRARSLSYVMPSPNIITLGHSRNLGSAVAASSPHAHSTPVPAQPLDASRPMDEESSASNGIPSHTSLQDFKTMPELMECFTSLVVKLNERDQTSFSKQMTAAIMAENLALKEQLERQALDATVRASEIRAKDHALREMIARLHAQQKHLEGLEAAHKLETAASGEYRVVLARFSSLLGLLGGCRGLSRPAKPQKRLKATRKASK
;
A
#
# COMPACT_ATOMS: atom_id res chain seq x y z
N MET A 1 46.30 36.68 -27.12
CA MET A 1 47.69 36.24 -27.33
C MET A 1 48.02 35.16 -26.31
N SER A 2 48.73 34.13 -26.78
CA SER A 2 49.49 33.10 -26.04
C SER A 2 48.78 32.00 -25.25
N ARG A 3 49.35 30.80 -25.47
CA ARG A 3 49.14 29.47 -24.91
C ARG A 3 49.75 29.35 -23.50
N ASP A 4 49.29 28.35 -22.72
CA ASP A 4 50.07 27.18 -22.25
C ASP A 4 49.27 26.44 -21.14
N ARG A 5 48.91 25.15 -21.28
CA ARG A 5 49.69 23.90 -21.04
C ARG A 5 50.21 23.74 -19.60
N ALA A 6 49.53 22.91 -18.80
CA ALA A 6 50.03 22.26 -17.58
C ALA A 6 49.20 20.97 -17.32
N THR A 7 49.72 19.79 -17.66
CA THR A 7 50.39 18.78 -16.80
C THR A 7 49.45 18.00 -15.86
N ARG A 8 49.22 16.72 -16.23
CA ARG A 8 48.64 15.65 -15.40
C ARG A 8 49.69 15.10 -14.42
N PRO A 9 49.30 14.65 -13.21
CA PRO A 9 50.13 13.77 -12.41
C PRO A 9 49.75 12.28 -12.54
N ARG A 10 50.81 11.51 -12.31
CA ARG A 10 51.07 10.06 -12.35
C ARG A 10 50.00 9.10 -11.83
N SER A 11 49.90 7.98 -12.54
CA SER A 11 49.31 6.70 -12.17
C SER A 11 50.09 5.98 -11.06
N VAL A 12 49.36 5.40 -10.10
CA VAL A 12 49.87 4.42 -9.13
C VAL A 12 49.51 3.01 -9.60
N ASN A 13 50.51 2.13 -9.50
CA ASN A 13 50.52 0.72 -9.90
C ASN A 13 49.38 -0.10 -9.29
N ARG A 14 48.78 -0.98 -10.11
CA ARG A 14 48.03 -2.16 -9.64
C ARG A 14 48.79 -3.43 -10.02
N PRO A 15 48.79 -4.46 -9.15
CA PRO A 15 49.51 -5.70 -9.37
C PRO A 15 48.78 -6.61 -10.38
N SER A 16 49.60 -7.30 -11.17
CA SER A 16 49.27 -8.34 -12.13
C SER A 16 48.81 -9.63 -11.43
N SER A 17 47.62 -10.12 -11.78
CA SER A 17 47.20 -11.52 -11.58
C SER A 17 47.18 -12.25 -12.93
N PRO A 18 47.45 -13.57 -12.97
CA PRO A 18 47.61 -14.31 -14.22
C PRO A 18 46.27 -14.59 -14.89
N CYS A 19 46.21 -14.37 -16.20
CA CYS A 19 45.08 -14.71 -17.07
C CYS A 19 45.07 -16.21 -17.37
N GLU A 20 43.93 -16.87 -17.12
CA GLU A 20 43.53 -18.09 -17.83
C GLU A 20 42.93 -17.73 -19.21
N PRO A 21 43.03 -18.61 -20.22
CA PRO A 21 42.56 -18.32 -21.56
C PRO A 21 41.03 -18.44 -21.66
N GLY A 22 40.34 -17.29 -21.66
CA GLY A 22 38.93 -17.20 -22.01
C GLY A 22 38.68 -17.33 -23.53
N PRO A 23 37.46 -17.69 -23.95
CA PRO A 23 37.14 -18.00 -25.34
C PRO A 23 37.22 -16.77 -26.25
N GLN A 24 37.46 -17.03 -27.53
CA GLN A 24 37.83 -16.08 -28.56
C GLN A 24 36.79 -14.93 -28.74
N VAL A 25 37.21 -13.71 -28.41
CA VAL A 25 36.54 -12.42 -28.60
C VAL A 25 36.31 -11.94 -30.07
N PRO A 26 36.99 -12.44 -31.14
CA PRO A 26 36.80 -11.94 -32.51
C PRO A 26 35.38 -12.11 -33.07
N ASP A 27 34.68 -13.19 -32.75
CA ASP A 27 33.38 -13.52 -33.35
C ASP A 27 32.25 -12.60 -32.87
N LEU A 28 32.35 -12.10 -31.64
CA LEU A 28 31.37 -11.18 -31.05
C LEU A 28 31.52 -9.77 -31.62
N LEU A 29 32.76 -9.33 -31.86
CA LEU A 29 33.06 -8.06 -32.53
C LEU A 29 32.67 -8.10 -34.01
N CYS A 30 32.88 -9.22 -34.69
CA CYS A 30 32.46 -9.40 -36.08
C CYS A 30 30.92 -9.37 -36.19
N SER A 31 30.22 -10.07 -35.29
CA SER A 31 28.75 -10.10 -35.22
C SER A 31 28.16 -8.71 -34.91
N LEU A 32 28.77 -7.95 -33.99
CA LEU A 32 28.32 -6.58 -33.68
C LEU A 32 28.58 -5.60 -34.83
N THR A 33 29.70 -5.75 -35.54
CA THR A 33 30.04 -4.90 -36.69
C THR A 33 29.15 -5.21 -37.90
N GLN A 34 28.82 -6.50 -38.10
CA GLN A 34 27.90 -6.95 -39.13
C GLN A 34 26.47 -6.52 -38.82
N LEU A 35 26.01 -6.62 -37.57
CA LEU A 35 24.72 -6.07 -37.13
C LEU A 35 24.66 -4.55 -37.33
N HIS A 36 25.74 -3.84 -37.02
CA HIS A 36 25.81 -2.39 -37.23
C HIS A 36 25.77 -2.03 -38.72
N ARG A 37 26.46 -2.78 -39.60
CA ARG A 37 26.38 -2.61 -41.05
C ARG A 37 24.98 -2.92 -41.59
N SER A 38 24.38 -4.05 -41.23
CA SER A 38 23.03 -4.41 -41.66
C SER A 38 22.00 -3.37 -41.20
N MET A 39 22.11 -2.85 -39.97
CA MET A 39 21.25 -1.75 -39.52
C MET A 39 21.52 -0.41 -40.22
N THR A 40 22.74 -0.18 -40.70
CA THR A 40 23.11 1.04 -41.45
C THR A 40 22.68 0.95 -42.92
N GLU A 41 22.76 -0.23 -43.54
CA GLU A 41 22.25 -0.49 -44.89
C GLU A 41 20.70 -0.49 -44.92
N LEU A 42 20.06 -1.10 -43.92
CA LEU A 42 18.62 -0.97 -43.69
C LEU A 42 18.17 0.48 -43.45
N ARG A 43 19.07 1.39 -43.04
CA ARG A 43 18.76 2.82 -42.94
C ARG A 43 18.94 3.55 -44.27
N ARG A 44 19.88 3.13 -45.11
CA ARG A 44 20.15 3.73 -46.44
C ARG A 44 19.10 3.37 -47.49
N ASN A 45 18.51 2.18 -47.40
CA ASN A 45 17.50 1.71 -48.36
C ASN A 45 16.05 2.01 -47.93
N ARG A 46 15.84 2.87 -46.93
CA ARG A 46 14.48 3.22 -46.50
C ARG A 46 13.88 4.28 -47.42
N PRO A 47 12.64 4.11 -47.89
CA PRO A 47 11.91 5.20 -48.52
C PRO A 47 11.85 6.39 -47.54
N ALA A 48 12.10 7.59 -48.07
CA ALA A 48 12.03 8.83 -47.27
C ALA A 48 10.68 8.92 -46.52
N GLY A 49 10.71 9.42 -45.28
CA GLY A 49 9.51 9.56 -44.44
C GLY A 49 9.09 8.33 -43.62
N TRP A 50 9.90 7.25 -43.61
CA TRP A 50 9.63 6.05 -42.82
C TRP A 50 10.54 5.92 -41.60
N TYR A 51 9.93 5.82 -40.42
CA TYR A 51 10.63 5.66 -39.15
C TYR A 51 10.19 4.39 -38.45
N GLN A 52 11.15 3.69 -37.87
CA GLN A 52 10.92 2.40 -37.23
C GLN A 52 11.53 2.43 -35.83
N TRP A 53 10.73 2.13 -34.82
CA TRP A 53 11.19 1.95 -33.45
C TRP A 53 10.98 0.52 -33.03
N VAL A 54 12.08 -0.17 -32.76
CA VAL A 54 12.07 -1.52 -32.21
C VAL A 54 11.95 -1.41 -30.69
N TRP A 55 10.87 -1.96 -30.17
CA TRP A 55 10.53 -1.98 -28.74
C TRP A 55 10.95 -3.32 -28.12
N ARG A 56 10.43 -3.60 -26.92
CA ARG A 56 10.85 -4.75 -26.12
C ARG A 56 10.38 -6.07 -26.75
N PRO A 57 11.04 -7.19 -26.41
CA PRO A 57 10.52 -8.52 -26.71
C PRO A 57 9.06 -8.70 -26.27
N ARG A 58 8.31 -9.52 -27.02
CA ARG A 58 6.97 -9.98 -26.60
C ARG A 58 7.05 -10.62 -25.21
N ASN A 59 6.07 -10.35 -24.34
CA ASN A 59 6.04 -10.83 -22.96
C ASN A 59 7.30 -10.49 -22.14
N SER A 60 7.93 -9.33 -22.38
CA SER A 60 9.09 -8.92 -21.58
C SER A 60 8.74 -8.81 -20.10
N LEU A 61 9.67 -9.17 -19.22
CA LEU A 61 9.51 -9.07 -17.76
C LEU A 61 9.16 -7.64 -17.31
N ASP A 62 9.58 -6.62 -18.07
CA ASP A 62 9.26 -5.22 -17.78
C ASP A 62 7.76 -4.89 -17.97
N LEU A 63 7.02 -5.75 -18.68
CA LEU A 63 5.57 -5.67 -18.81
C LEU A 63 4.85 -6.48 -17.72
N HIS A 64 5.57 -7.21 -16.86
CA HIS A 64 4.96 -7.88 -15.71
C HIS A 64 4.45 -6.83 -14.72
N GLY A 65 3.19 -6.97 -14.31
CA GLY A 65 2.51 -5.99 -13.46
C GLY A 65 1.91 -4.80 -14.21
N TRP A 66 1.92 -4.82 -15.55
CA TRP A 66 1.02 -3.99 -16.33
C TRP A 66 -0.37 -4.62 -16.39
N ASP A 67 -1.36 -3.78 -16.15
CA ASP A 67 -2.77 -4.05 -16.38
C ASP A 67 -3.35 -2.95 -17.30
N VAL A 68 -4.58 -3.14 -17.79
CA VAL A 68 -5.23 -2.15 -18.66
C VAL A 68 -5.35 -0.78 -17.98
N PRO A 69 -5.79 -0.68 -16.70
CA PRO A 69 -5.83 0.60 -15.99
C PRO A 69 -4.48 1.33 -15.95
N ARG A 70 -3.37 0.62 -15.67
CA ARG A 70 -2.01 1.17 -15.65
C ARG A 70 -1.59 1.69 -17.02
N ALA A 71 -1.89 0.92 -18.06
CA ALA A 71 -1.57 1.30 -19.42
C ALA A 71 -2.34 2.55 -19.84
N VAL A 72 -3.65 2.60 -19.58
CA VAL A 72 -4.49 3.78 -19.87
C VAL A 72 -4.05 4.99 -19.05
N GLN A 73 -3.71 4.81 -17.77
CA GLN A 73 -3.15 5.87 -16.93
C GLN A 73 -1.88 6.46 -17.55
N ALA A 74 -0.92 5.63 -17.95
CA ALA A 74 0.32 6.09 -18.58
C ALA A 74 0.08 6.86 -19.89
N LEU A 75 -0.93 6.47 -20.68
CA LEU A 75 -1.31 7.20 -21.89
C LEU A 75 -1.93 8.57 -21.59
N ILE A 76 -2.74 8.67 -20.53
CA ILE A 76 -3.31 9.97 -20.10
C ILE A 76 -2.25 10.84 -19.44
N GLU A 77 -1.32 10.26 -18.67
CA GLU A 77 -0.19 10.99 -18.09
C GLU A 77 0.59 11.75 -19.16
N LEU A 78 0.70 11.23 -20.39
CA LEU A 78 1.28 11.95 -21.52
C LEU A 78 0.49 13.23 -21.88
N GLN A 79 -0.84 13.18 -21.85
CA GLN A 79 -1.70 14.36 -22.06
C GLN A 79 -1.59 15.35 -20.89
N LEU A 80 -1.49 14.85 -19.66
CA LEU A 80 -1.32 15.70 -18.47
C LEU A 80 0.05 16.39 -18.51
N ASP A 81 1.11 15.66 -18.85
CA ASP A 81 2.47 16.21 -18.99
C ASP A 81 2.54 17.29 -20.07
N LEU A 82 1.80 17.12 -21.17
CA LEU A 82 1.62 18.15 -22.18
C LEU A 82 1.00 19.41 -21.57
N VAL A 83 -0.07 19.28 -20.79
CA VAL A 83 -0.68 20.48 -20.18
C VAL A 83 0.26 21.13 -19.17
N VAL A 84 0.96 20.36 -18.35
CA VAL A 84 1.97 20.90 -17.41
C VAL A 84 3.05 21.65 -18.17
N ALA A 85 3.51 21.13 -19.31
CA ALA A 85 4.48 21.80 -20.16
C ALA A 85 3.94 23.10 -20.77
N GLU A 86 2.67 23.12 -21.16
CA GLU A 86 2.05 24.29 -21.80
C GLU A 86 1.62 25.37 -20.81
N THR A 87 1.21 24.99 -19.59
CA THR A 87 0.70 25.92 -18.57
C THR A 87 1.73 26.29 -17.51
N GLY A 88 2.76 25.47 -17.32
CA GLY A 88 3.68 25.58 -16.18
C GLY A 88 3.06 25.23 -14.82
N GLN A 89 1.83 24.70 -14.80
CA GLN A 89 1.09 24.41 -13.57
C GLN A 89 0.78 22.91 -13.47
N GLU A 90 0.97 22.34 -12.29
CA GLU A 90 0.51 20.98 -11.94
C GLU A 90 -0.98 21.01 -11.59
N ASN A 91 -1.80 21.59 -12.46
CA ASN A 91 -3.24 21.67 -12.27
C ASN A 91 -3.93 20.46 -12.91
N TYR A 92 -4.80 19.81 -12.14
CA TYR A 92 -5.66 18.74 -12.61
C TYR A 92 -6.95 19.31 -13.21
N PHE A 93 -7.52 18.59 -14.18
CA PHE A 93 -8.64 19.08 -14.98
C PHE A 93 -9.97 18.70 -14.37
N ASN A 94 -10.90 19.64 -14.37
CA ASN A 94 -12.31 19.31 -14.28
C ASN A 94 -12.73 18.62 -15.58
N TRP A 95 -12.54 17.30 -15.64
CA TRP A 95 -12.97 16.49 -16.77
C TRP A 95 -14.49 16.61 -16.94
N GLN A 96 -14.92 17.03 -18.13
CA GLN A 96 -16.31 16.98 -18.52
C GLN A 96 -16.61 15.58 -19.04
N ILE A 97 -17.43 14.84 -18.30
CA ILE A 97 -17.76 13.45 -18.60
C ILE A 97 -19.18 13.38 -19.13
N GLU A 98 -19.33 12.81 -20.32
CA GLU A 98 -20.61 12.49 -20.92
C GLU A 98 -20.73 10.97 -20.98
N ASP A 99 -21.58 10.43 -20.09
CA ASP A 99 -21.93 9.01 -20.05
C ASP A 99 -23.11 8.75 -21.01
N LEU A 100 -22.87 7.90 -21.99
CA LEU A 100 -23.81 7.51 -23.04
C LEU A 100 -24.23 6.04 -22.92
N GLU A 101 -23.84 5.32 -21.87
CA GLU A 101 -24.13 3.88 -21.72
C GLU A 101 -25.64 3.60 -21.68
N SER A 102 -26.42 4.52 -21.11
CA SER A 102 -27.88 4.42 -21.01
C SER A 102 -28.63 5.10 -22.17
N MET A 103 -27.92 5.73 -23.10
CA MET A 103 -28.52 6.46 -24.21
C MET A 103 -28.88 5.55 -25.38
N SER A 104 -29.84 5.98 -26.21
CA SER A 104 -30.21 5.24 -27.42
C SER A 104 -29.06 5.14 -28.43
N THR A 105 -29.02 4.06 -29.21
CA THR A 105 -28.06 3.87 -30.31
C THR A 105 -28.09 5.03 -31.30
N GLU A 106 -29.27 5.59 -31.59
CA GLU A 106 -29.41 6.76 -32.47
C GLU A 106 -28.70 7.98 -31.90
N THR A 107 -28.89 8.25 -30.60
CA THR A 107 -28.20 9.35 -29.89
C THR A 107 -26.68 9.16 -29.95
N GLN A 108 -26.19 7.94 -29.73
CA GLN A 108 -24.76 7.62 -29.81
C GLN A 108 -24.20 7.84 -31.23
N VAL A 109 -24.93 7.44 -32.27
CA VAL A 109 -24.57 7.67 -33.68
C VAL A 109 -24.51 9.16 -34.00
N GLN A 110 -25.52 9.93 -33.59
CA GLN A 110 -25.54 11.38 -33.78
C GLN A 110 -24.37 12.04 -33.03
N ARG A 111 -24.07 11.58 -31.81
CA ARG A 111 -22.95 12.10 -31.02
C ARG A 111 -21.61 11.77 -31.66
N LYS A 112 -21.41 10.54 -32.14
CA LYS A 112 -20.25 10.14 -32.95
C LYS A 112 -20.06 11.07 -34.15
N LYS A 113 -21.12 11.31 -34.93
CA LYS A 113 -21.05 12.23 -36.09
C LYS A 113 -20.59 13.63 -35.69
N ARG A 114 -21.12 14.18 -34.58
CA ARG A 114 -20.72 15.49 -34.06
C ARG A 114 -19.27 15.51 -33.59
N LEU A 115 -18.83 14.48 -32.87
CA LEU A 115 -17.44 14.33 -32.42
C LEU A 115 -16.48 14.32 -33.60
N CYS A 116 -16.73 13.45 -34.58
CA CYS A 116 -15.91 13.31 -35.78
C CYS A 116 -15.89 14.59 -36.65
N THR A 117 -16.96 15.38 -36.63
CA THR A 117 -17.01 16.67 -37.33
C THR A 117 -16.18 17.72 -36.60
N LYS A 118 -16.27 17.79 -35.26
CA LYS A 118 -15.55 18.78 -34.44
C LYS A 118 -14.05 18.44 -34.28
N ARG A 119 -13.71 17.15 -34.30
CA ARG A 119 -12.37 16.59 -34.08
C ARG A 119 -12.06 15.63 -35.23
N PRO A 120 -11.77 16.17 -36.42
CA PRO A 120 -11.56 15.39 -37.64
C PRO A 120 -10.46 14.34 -37.49
N GLY A 121 -9.48 14.54 -36.61
CA GLY A 121 -8.48 13.52 -36.32
C GLY A 121 -9.00 12.22 -35.75
N LEU A 122 -10.21 12.19 -35.19
CA LEU A 122 -10.83 10.94 -34.73
C LEU A 122 -11.21 10.00 -35.88
N VAL A 123 -11.27 10.49 -37.12
CA VAL A 123 -11.68 9.71 -38.30
C VAL A 123 -10.58 9.48 -39.33
N THR A 124 -9.34 9.83 -38.97
CA THR A 124 -8.16 9.75 -39.83
C THR A 124 -7.32 8.50 -39.56
N GLY A 125 -6.61 8.03 -40.59
CA GLY A 125 -5.83 6.79 -40.58
C GLY A 125 -6.72 5.57 -40.77
N ARG A 126 -6.15 4.38 -40.59
CA ARG A 126 -6.88 3.09 -40.61
C ARG A 126 -7.93 2.97 -39.50
N VAL A 127 -7.87 3.83 -38.48
CA VAL A 127 -8.98 4.05 -37.51
C VAL A 127 -10.25 4.51 -38.21
N GLY A 128 -10.15 5.07 -39.42
CA GLY A 128 -11.29 5.40 -40.26
C GLY A 128 -12.28 4.25 -40.42
N ASP A 129 -11.88 2.99 -40.26
CA ASP A 129 -12.79 1.84 -40.27
C ASP A 129 -13.64 1.71 -39.00
N THR A 130 -13.28 2.39 -37.91
CA THR A 130 -14.23 2.66 -36.81
C THR A 130 -15.44 3.47 -37.26
N LYS A 131 -15.46 4.04 -38.48
CA LYS A 131 -16.68 4.58 -39.10
C LYS A 131 -17.76 3.54 -39.34
N GLY A 132 -17.44 2.25 -39.32
CA GLY A 132 -18.45 1.20 -39.28
C GLY A 132 -19.50 1.53 -38.22
N PRO A 133 -20.79 1.25 -38.46
CA PRO A 133 -21.86 1.48 -37.49
C PRO A 133 -21.67 0.69 -36.18
N GLN A 134 -20.65 -0.16 -36.13
CA GLN A 134 -20.34 -1.05 -35.03
C GLN A 134 -19.79 -0.31 -33.81
N TRP A 135 -18.82 0.60 -33.97
CA TRP A 135 -18.20 1.27 -32.82
C TRP A 135 -18.96 2.54 -32.44
N LEU A 136 -19.57 2.54 -31.26
CA LEU A 136 -20.35 3.67 -30.75
C LEU A 136 -19.72 4.23 -29.46
N PRO A 137 -19.71 5.55 -29.26
CA PRO A 137 -19.16 6.15 -28.06
C PRO A 137 -20.08 5.82 -26.88
N VAL A 138 -19.50 5.31 -25.80
CA VAL A 138 -20.20 5.02 -24.55
C VAL A 138 -19.81 5.97 -23.42
N VAL A 139 -18.58 6.46 -23.42
CA VAL A 139 -18.14 7.52 -22.49
C VAL A 139 -17.24 8.49 -23.24
N ILE A 140 -17.45 9.79 -23.03
CA ILE A 140 -16.60 10.85 -23.57
C ILE A 140 -16.10 11.71 -22.42
N MET A 141 -14.79 11.85 -22.28
CA MET A 141 -14.14 12.72 -21.30
C MET A 141 -13.43 13.84 -22.04
N CYS A 142 -13.78 15.08 -21.74
CA CYS A 142 -13.17 16.26 -22.36
C CYS A 142 -12.57 17.17 -21.31
N ALA A 143 -11.39 17.72 -21.59
CA ALA A 143 -10.83 18.84 -20.84
C ALA A 143 -10.43 19.94 -21.83
N ILE A 144 -10.65 21.20 -21.44
CA ILE A 144 -10.29 22.37 -22.25
C ILE A 144 -9.43 23.27 -21.38
N VAL A 145 -8.22 23.57 -21.86
CA VAL A 145 -7.31 24.53 -21.26
C VAL A 145 -7.35 25.79 -22.12
N PRO A 146 -7.91 26.89 -21.60
CA PRO A 146 -8.06 28.12 -22.37
C PRO A 146 -6.71 28.62 -22.86
N ARG A 147 -6.67 29.19 -24.05
CA ARG A 147 -5.47 29.79 -24.66
C ARG A 147 -4.73 30.73 -23.71
N ALA A 148 -5.46 31.50 -22.90
CA ALA A 148 -4.89 32.45 -21.94
C ALA A 148 -4.06 31.78 -20.83
N ALA A 149 -4.29 30.50 -20.53
CA ALA A 149 -3.53 29.73 -19.53
C ALA A 149 -2.30 29.02 -20.14
N LEU A 150 -2.17 28.99 -21.47
CA LEU A 150 -1.07 28.34 -22.16
C LEU A 150 0.11 29.31 -22.32
N VAL A 151 1.06 29.26 -21.39
CA VAL A 151 2.23 30.15 -21.29
C VAL A 151 3.28 29.80 -22.34
N SER A 152 3.48 28.52 -22.62
CA SER A 152 4.58 28.04 -23.49
C SER A 152 4.19 27.95 -24.96
N THR A 153 2.88 27.98 -25.26
CA THR A 153 2.39 27.65 -26.59
C THR A 153 2.46 28.82 -27.56
N ARG A 154 2.89 28.57 -28.79
CA ARG A 154 2.79 29.53 -29.93
C ARG A 154 1.44 29.50 -30.63
N ARG A 155 0.55 28.60 -30.24
CA ARG A 155 -0.72 28.34 -30.92
C ARG A 155 -1.76 29.32 -30.46
N ASP A 156 -2.67 29.71 -31.34
CA ASP A 156 -3.75 30.66 -31.02
C ASP A 156 -5.07 29.98 -30.61
N SER A 157 -5.02 28.68 -30.31
CA SER A 157 -6.19 27.88 -29.94
C SER A 157 -6.09 27.35 -28.52
N ASP A 158 -7.25 27.06 -27.94
CA ASP A 158 -7.35 26.30 -26.70
C ASP A 158 -6.75 24.90 -26.87
N LEU A 159 -6.17 24.36 -25.80
CA LEU A 159 -5.76 22.96 -25.74
C LEU A 159 -6.97 22.13 -25.32
N VAL A 160 -7.42 21.27 -26.23
CA VAL A 160 -8.56 20.37 -26.07
C VAL A 160 -8.04 18.95 -25.94
N LEU A 161 -8.27 18.34 -24.80
CA LEU A 161 -8.11 16.91 -24.57
C LEU A 161 -9.47 16.23 -24.71
N CYS A 162 -9.52 15.09 -25.39
CA CYS A 162 -10.75 14.31 -25.55
C CYS A 162 -10.43 12.81 -25.55
N ASN A 163 -10.88 12.11 -24.52
CA ASN A 163 -10.73 10.67 -24.39
C ASN A 163 -12.10 10.01 -24.59
N ILE A 164 -12.19 9.03 -25.47
CA ILE A 164 -13.45 8.40 -25.88
C ILE A 164 -13.35 6.92 -25.64
N VAL A 165 -14.33 6.36 -24.94
CA VAL A 165 -14.54 4.91 -24.86
C VAL A 165 -15.56 4.53 -25.91
N TRP A 166 -15.19 3.57 -26.75
CA TRP A 166 -16.04 2.98 -27.76
C TRP A 166 -16.53 1.61 -27.29
N ARG A 167 -17.70 1.20 -27.75
CA ARG A 167 -18.22 -0.16 -27.60
C ARG A 167 -18.69 -0.67 -28.96
N ASN A 168 -18.31 -1.89 -29.31
CA ASN A 168 -18.83 -2.58 -30.48
C ASN A 168 -20.10 -3.38 -30.15
N PRO A 169 -20.84 -3.94 -31.13
CA PRO A 169 -22.06 -4.71 -30.87
C PRO A 169 -21.81 -6.01 -30.11
N GLU A 170 -20.57 -6.53 -30.15
CA GLU A 170 -20.13 -7.73 -29.43
C GLU A 170 -19.76 -7.43 -27.96
N GLY A 171 -19.78 -6.15 -27.55
CA GLY A 171 -19.46 -5.70 -26.20
C GLY A 171 -17.98 -5.42 -25.95
N ALA A 172 -17.09 -5.64 -26.93
CA ALA A 172 -15.69 -5.26 -26.82
C ALA A 172 -15.55 -3.74 -26.69
N LEU A 173 -14.55 -3.31 -25.91
CA LEU A 173 -14.28 -1.88 -25.70
C LEU A 173 -13.16 -1.40 -26.61
N GLY A 174 -13.20 -0.11 -26.92
CA GLY A 174 -12.10 0.63 -27.52
C GLY A 174 -11.85 1.91 -26.76
N ILE A 175 -10.65 2.46 -26.86
CA ILE A 175 -10.29 3.76 -26.29
C ILE A 175 -9.57 4.59 -27.34
N THR A 176 -9.97 5.86 -27.48
CA THR A 176 -9.24 6.86 -28.25
C THR A 176 -8.83 8.01 -27.35
N LEU A 177 -7.56 8.37 -27.34
CA LEU A 177 -7.04 9.59 -26.73
C LEU A 177 -6.76 10.61 -27.83
N TYR A 178 -7.39 11.78 -27.76
CA TYR A 178 -7.22 12.89 -28.68
C TYR A 178 -6.69 14.12 -27.96
N ASN A 179 -5.77 14.83 -28.59
CA ASN A 179 -5.50 16.23 -28.29
C ASN A 179 -5.24 17.02 -29.58
N ASN A 180 -5.54 18.32 -29.58
CA ASN A 180 -5.25 19.22 -30.69
C ASN A 180 -3.89 19.93 -30.56
N HIS A 181 -3.12 19.64 -29.49
CA HIS A 181 -1.79 20.18 -29.25
C HIS A 181 -0.71 19.10 -29.21
N GLN A 182 -0.26 18.63 -30.36
CA GLN A 182 0.95 17.85 -30.45
C GLN A 182 2.16 18.66 -29.95
N TYR A 183 2.97 18.02 -29.11
CA TYR A 183 4.12 18.60 -28.42
C TYR A 183 5.01 19.42 -29.38
N TYR A 184 5.17 20.71 -29.09
CA TYR A 184 5.84 21.72 -29.91
C TYR A 184 7.36 21.45 -30.14
N TYR A 185 7.98 20.54 -29.38
CA TYR A 185 9.36 20.12 -29.66
C TYR A 185 9.51 19.25 -30.90
N MET A 186 8.43 19.01 -31.68
CA MET A 186 8.51 18.76 -33.13
C MET A 186 9.16 19.96 -33.81
N ASP A 187 10.45 20.13 -33.57
CA ASP A 187 11.31 20.95 -34.39
C ASP A 187 11.04 20.49 -35.82
N HIS A 188 10.43 21.34 -36.64
CA HIS A 188 10.15 21.00 -38.04
C HIS A 188 11.45 20.61 -38.77
N GLU A 189 12.60 21.05 -38.23
CA GLU A 189 13.93 20.69 -38.70
C GLU A 189 14.38 19.27 -38.28
N ASN A 190 13.75 18.65 -37.27
CA ASN A 190 14.12 17.31 -36.80
C ASN A 190 12.93 16.53 -36.16
N PRO A 191 11.91 16.16 -36.94
CA PRO A 191 10.77 15.35 -36.47
C PRO A 191 11.22 14.03 -35.83
N GLU A 192 12.37 13.49 -36.25
CA GLU A 192 12.94 12.27 -35.70
C GLU A 192 13.29 12.40 -34.20
N LYS A 193 13.83 13.53 -33.74
CA LYS A 193 14.14 13.75 -32.31
C LYS A 193 12.88 13.77 -31.45
N SER A 194 11.81 14.34 -31.97
CA SER A 194 10.57 14.61 -31.24
C SER A 194 9.70 13.37 -31.16
N LEU A 195 9.69 12.58 -32.24
CA LEU A 195 9.09 11.26 -32.27
C LEU A 195 9.90 10.29 -31.42
N ARG A 196 11.24 10.38 -31.43
CA ARG A 196 12.09 9.66 -30.47
C ARG A 196 11.77 10.06 -29.03
N PHE A 197 11.43 11.31 -28.74
CA PHE A 197 11.01 11.69 -27.38
C PHE A 197 9.71 10.99 -26.96
N ALA A 198 8.70 10.93 -27.83
CA ALA A 198 7.44 10.25 -27.53
C ALA A 198 7.50 8.70 -27.56
N VAL A 199 8.43 8.12 -28.34
CA VAL A 199 8.41 6.70 -28.72
C VAL A 199 9.67 5.91 -28.28
N ALA A 200 10.79 6.57 -27.94
CA ALA A 200 12.05 5.85 -27.67
C ALA A 200 12.02 5.13 -26.32
N ALA A 201 11.65 3.85 -26.37
CA ALA A 201 11.74 2.90 -25.27
C ALA A 201 13.19 2.52 -24.87
N SER A 202 14.20 2.88 -25.67
CA SER A 202 15.49 2.16 -25.71
C SER A 202 16.76 3.02 -25.56
N ALA A 203 16.67 4.34 -25.33
CA ALA A 203 17.88 5.13 -25.05
C ALA A 203 18.35 4.95 -23.57
N PRO A 204 19.64 4.69 -23.33
CA PRO A 204 20.21 4.72 -21.98
C PRO A 204 20.03 6.12 -21.39
N LEU A 205 19.79 6.16 -20.07
CA LEU A 205 19.49 7.35 -19.28
C LEU A 205 20.44 8.51 -19.62
N VAL A 206 19.96 9.50 -20.37
CA VAL A 206 20.42 10.86 -20.14
C VAL A 206 19.78 11.25 -18.82
N GLN A 207 20.57 11.34 -17.74
CA GLN A 207 20.12 11.84 -16.43
C GLN A 207 19.37 13.16 -16.64
N GLY A 208 18.04 13.13 -16.48
CA GLY A 208 17.16 14.29 -16.71
C GLY A 208 15.95 14.03 -17.62
N SER A 209 15.93 12.92 -18.39
CA SER A 209 14.73 12.52 -19.14
C SER A 209 13.63 12.08 -18.16
N ARG A 210 12.46 12.74 -18.20
CA ARG A 210 11.26 12.38 -17.42
C ARG A 210 10.87 10.91 -17.68
N ASP A 211 10.49 10.18 -16.63
CA ASP A 211 10.14 8.75 -16.66
C ASP A 211 8.88 8.43 -17.52
N SER A 212 8.07 9.44 -17.85
CA SER A 212 6.77 9.27 -18.54
C SER A 212 6.86 8.67 -19.95
N ASN A 213 7.92 8.95 -20.71
CA ASN A 213 8.06 8.40 -22.08
C ASN A 213 8.30 6.89 -22.10
N ARG A 214 8.98 6.36 -21.07
CA ARG A 214 9.16 4.91 -20.92
C ARG A 214 7.83 4.21 -20.62
N ASN A 215 6.95 4.89 -19.89
CA ASN A 215 5.63 4.37 -19.57
C ASN A 215 4.72 4.33 -20.80
N PHE A 216 4.79 5.31 -21.72
CA PHE A 216 4.00 5.30 -22.96
C PHE A 216 4.28 4.07 -23.82
N SER A 217 5.56 3.82 -24.16
CA SER A 217 5.93 2.68 -25.02
C SER A 217 5.58 1.34 -24.38
N ALA A 218 5.80 1.19 -23.07
CA ALA A 218 5.40 -0.01 -22.33
C ALA A 218 3.87 -0.19 -22.30
N ALA A 219 3.11 0.88 -22.09
CA ALA A 219 1.65 0.88 -22.11
C ALA A 219 1.10 0.47 -23.48
N ALA A 220 1.58 1.12 -24.54
CA ALA A 220 1.16 0.82 -25.90
C ALA A 220 1.53 -0.61 -26.30
N GLN A 221 2.71 -1.12 -25.88
CA GLN A 221 3.11 -2.51 -26.11
C GLN A 221 2.20 -3.48 -25.38
N TYR A 222 1.95 -3.22 -24.10
CA TYR A 222 1.07 -4.06 -23.29
C TYR A 222 -0.32 -4.15 -23.90
N LEU A 223 -0.92 -3.02 -24.30
CA LEU A 223 -2.22 -3.00 -24.94
C LEU A 223 -2.21 -3.72 -26.28
N TYR A 224 -1.14 -3.58 -27.07
CA TYR A 224 -1.00 -4.29 -28.34
C TYR A 224 -0.94 -5.80 -28.15
N GLU A 225 -0.11 -6.27 -27.22
CA GLU A 225 0.00 -7.69 -26.86
C GLU A 225 -1.32 -8.25 -26.33
N LEU A 226 -2.08 -7.43 -25.60
CA LEU A 226 -3.40 -7.80 -25.10
C LEU A 226 -4.42 -7.99 -26.23
N VAL A 227 -4.56 -7.01 -27.14
CA VAL A 227 -5.61 -7.02 -28.19
C VAL A 227 -5.26 -7.92 -29.38
N SER A 228 -3.97 -8.16 -29.62
CA SER A 228 -3.50 -9.14 -30.63
C SER A 228 -3.70 -10.58 -30.16
N GLY A 229 -4.06 -10.77 -28.87
CA GLY A 229 -4.16 -12.07 -28.24
C GLY A 229 -2.78 -12.64 -27.87
N ARG A 230 -2.74 -13.35 -26.73
CA ARG A 230 -1.60 -14.20 -26.37
C ARG A 230 -1.59 -15.51 -27.16
N ALA A 231 -2.65 -15.79 -27.93
CA ALA A 231 -2.73 -16.98 -28.76
C ALA A 231 -1.50 -17.02 -29.68
N GLU A 232 -0.93 -18.21 -29.80
CA GLU A 232 0.18 -18.52 -30.68
C GLU A 232 -0.16 -17.99 -32.08
N ILE A 233 0.46 -16.86 -32.44
CA ILE A 233 0.60 -16.51 -33.85
C ILE A 233 1.40 -17.68 -34.39
N ASP A 234 0.73 -18.56 -35.13
CA ASP A 234 1.27 -19.82 -35.60
C ASP A 234 2.56 -19.49 -36.37
N LEU A 235 3.70 -19.69 -35.70
CA LEU A 235 5.01 -19.12 -36.04
C LEU A 235 5.58 -19.66 -37.36
N LYS A 236 4.82 -20.50 -38.07
CA LYS A 236 5.36 -21.33 -39.12
C LYS A 236 5.50 -20.64 -40.46
N TYR A 237 4.59 -19.75 -40.86
CA TYR A 237 4.71 -19.07 -42.15
C TYR A 237 3.90 -17.79 -42.13
N THR A 238 4.56 -16.64 -42.02
CA THR A 238 3.99 -15.40 -42.54
C THR A 238 4.98 -14.89 -43.56
N SER A 239 4.57 -14.94 -44.83
CA SER A 239 5.21 -14.19 -45.90
C SER A 239 5.23 -12.70 -45.50
N GLU A 240 6.15 -11.89 -46.03
CA GLU A 240 6.16 -10.42 -45.78
C GLU A 240 4.79 -9.77 -46.06
N GLU A 241 3.93 -10.38 -46.88
CA GLU A 241 2.59 -9.92 -47.21
C GLU A 241 1.51 -10.27 -46.16
N ASP A 242 1.73 -11.28 -45.32
CA ASP A 242 0.78 -11.69 -44.25
C ASP A 242 0.97 -10.90 -42.96
N VAL A 243 2.03 -10.09 -42.86
CA VAL A 243 2.20 -9.08 -41.81
C VAL A 243 1.34 -7.85 -42.14
N LYS A 244 0.06 -8.07 -42.49
CA LYS A 244 -0.92 -7.00 -42.50
C LYS A 244 -1.08 -6.54 -41.06
N GLY A 245 -0.45 -5.40 -40.75
CA GLY A 245 -0.42 -4.81 -39.41
C GLY A 245 -1.79 -4.88 -38.76
N HIS A 246 -1.84 -5.34 -37.51
CA HIS A 246 -3.10 -5.51 -36.80
C HIS A 246 -3.81 -4.14 -36.69
N ASP A 247 -4.99 -4.02 -37.30
CA ASP A 247 -5.79 -2.80 -37.34
C ASP A 247 -6.46 -2.45 -35.99
N LYS A 248 -5.87 -2.88 -34.88
CA LYS A 248 -6.42 -2.70 -33.53
C LYS A 248 -5.80 -1.54 -32.79
N ILE A 249 -4.55 -1.17 -33.07
CA ILE A 249 -3.90 -0.01 -32.45
C ILE A 249 -3.37 0.93 -33.52
N HIS A 250 -3.70 2.20 -33.36
CA HIS A 250 -3.36 3.24 -34.31
C HIS A 250 -2.88 4.48 -33.59
N ILE A 251 -1.84 5.10 -34.13
CA ILE A 251 -1.36 6.40 -33.67
C ILE A 251 -1.34 7.31 -34.88
N ARG A 252 -1.86 8.52 -34.68
CA ARG A 252 -1.71 9.63 -35.60
C ARG A 252 -1.13 10.80 -34.85
N ALA A 253 -0.17 11.47 -35.48
CA ALA A 253 0.46 12.66 -34.95
C ALA A 253 0.63 13.64 -36.11
N GLY A 254 -0.31 14.56 -36.31
CA GLY A 254 -0.32 15.45 -37.46
C GLY A 254 -0.53 14.70 -38.78
N ASP A 255 0.47 14.78 -39.67
CA ASP A 255 0.48 14.06 -40.96
C ASP A 255 1.13 12.67 -40.86
N TRP A 256 1.52 12.28 -39.66
CA TRP A 256 2.14 10.98 -39.41
C TRP A 256 1.07 9.97 -39.03
N ILE A 257 1.05 8.84 -39.71
CA ILE A 257 0.28 7.66 -39.32
C ILE A 257 1.22 6.55 -38.90
N SER A 258 0.82 5.77 -37.90
CA SER A 258 1.60 4.66 -37.40
C SER A 258 0.85 3.34 -37.47
N TYR A 259 1.59 2.26 -37.60
CA TYR A 259 1.09 0.92 -37.35
C TYR A 259 2.12 0.09 -36.59
N PHE A 260 1.63 -0.91 -35.86
CA PHE A 260 2.44 -1.85 -35.12
C PHE A 260 2.66 -3.12 -35.94
N GLN A 261 3.88 -3.66 -35.90
CA GLN A 261 4.22 -4.94 -36.51
C GLN A 261 5.16 -5.73 -35.60
N TRP A 262 5.06 -7.05 -35.63
CA TRP A 262 6.07 -7.92 -35.01
C TRP A 262 7.24 -8.08 -35.96
N TYR A 263 8.45 -7.86 -35.47
CA TYR A 263 9.69 -8.07 -36.22
C TYR A 263 10.48 -9.22 -35.58
N ILE A 264 10.83 -10.21 -36.39
CA ILE A 264 11.78 -11.27 -36.02
C ILE A 264 13.14 -10.82 -36.53
N GLY A 265 14.09 -10.61 -35.62
CA GLY A 265 15.44 -10.23 -36.03
C GLY A 265 16.17 -11.39 -36.68
N GLU A 266 16.90 -11.14 -37.76
CA GLU A 266 17.72 -12.17 -38.44
C GLU A 266 18.70 -12.86 -37.47
N ALA A 267 19.23 -12.10 -36.50
CA ALA A 267 20.18 -12.60 -35.51
C ALA A 267 19.55 -13.14 -34.21
N SER A 268 18.24 -12.99 -34.01
CA SER A 268 17.59 -13.40 -32.77
C SER A 268 16.13 -13.79 -33.01
N PRO A 269 15.69 -15.01 -32.60
CA PRO A 269 14.29 -15.45 -32.74
C PRO A 269 13.32 -14.69 -31.83
N VAL A 270 13.82 -13.69 -31.10
CA VAL A 270 13.02 -12.88 -30.19
C VAL A 270 12.19 -11.91 -31.01
N HIS A 271 10.88 -12.13 -30.97
CA HIS A 271 9.89 -11.25 -31.59
C HIS A 271 9.91 -9.92 -30.86
N ARG A 272 10.30 -8.86 -31.57
CA ARG A 272 10.28 -7.50 -31.04
C ARG A 272 9.15 -6.74 -31.68
N MET A 273 8.41 -6.02 -30.87
CA MET A 273 7.39 -5.15 -31.42
C MET A 273 8.07 -3.98 -32.11
N THR A 274 7.54 -3.58 -33.25
CA THR A 274 8.02 -2.46 -34.01
C THR A 274 6.87 -1.49 -34.21
N LEU A 275 7.06 -0.23 -33.80
CA LEU A 275 6.23 0.86 -34.30
C LEU A 275 6.83 1.36 -35.61
N VAL A 276 6.05 1.31 -36.70
CA VAL A 276 6.39 1.97 -37.96
C VAL A 276 5.55 3.24 -38.05
N MET A 277 6.20 4.38 -38.27
CA MET A 277 5.52 5.62 -38.60
C MET A 277 5.88 6.04 -40.00
N LYS A 278 4.83 6.38 -40.74
CA LYS A 278 4.89 6.85 -42.10
C LYS A 278 4.37 8.28 -42.12
N GLU A 279 5.22 9.19 -42.53
CA GLU A 279 4.80 10.53 -42.89
C GLU A 279 3.95 10.47 -44.15
N LEU A 280 2.85 11.22 -44.20
CA LEU A 280 2.11 11.50 -45.42
C LEU A 280 2.29 12.97 -45.80
N PRO A 281 3.54 13.40 -46.09
CA PRO A 281 3.82 14.78 -46.41
C PRO A 281 3.11 15.16 -47.70
N LEU A 282 2.63 16.40 -47.76
CA LEU A 282 1.97 16.92 -48.95
C LEU A 282 3.01 17.66 -49.77
N TRP A 283 3.63 16.93 -50.70
CA TRP A 283 4.58 17.50 -51.65
C TRP A 283 3.79 18.19 -52.77
N SER A 284 4.25 19.36 -53.20
CA SER A 284 3.72 20.02 -54.40
C SER A 284 4.33 19.36 -55.63
N LEU A 285 3.50 19.03 -56.64
CA LEU A 285 3.98 18.54 -57.92
C LEU A 285 4.91 19.57 -58.59
N MET A 286 4.59 20.87 -58.43
CA MET A 286 5.44 21.96 -58.92
C MET A 286 6.83 21.95 -58.29
N ALA A 287 6.96 21.64 -56.99
CA ALA A 287 8.26 21.54 -56.32
C ALA A 287 9.09 20.33 -56.82
N VAL A 288 8.43 19.19 -57.04
CA VAL A 288 9.05 17.97 -57.59
C VAL A 288 9.59 18.18 -59.00
N THR A 289 8.85 18.92 -59.85
CA THR A 289 9.27 19.15 -61.25
C THR A 289 10.48 20.06 -61.38
N GLN A 290 10.78 20.89 -60.37
CA GLN A 290 11.89 21.85 -60.38
C GLN A 290 13.23 21.24 -59.90
N ASP A 291 13.21 20.07 -59.26
CA ASP A 291 14.39 19.52 -58.58
C ASP A 291 14.55 18.00 -58.80
N LYS A 292 14.67 17.58 -60.07
CA LYS A 292 14.70 16.15 -60.46
C LYS A 292 15.90 15.36 -59.91
N ASP A 293 16.96 16.03 -59.46
CA ASP A 293 18.21 15.38 -59.05
C ASP A 293 18.30 15.07 -57.54
N ASN A 294 17.37 15.57 -56.72
CA ASN A 294 17.44 15.47 -55.25
C ASN A 294 16.59 14.35 -54.61
N GLY A 295 16.20 13.33 -55.38
CA GLY A 295 15.42 12.20 -54.85
C GLY A 295 13.97 12.56 -54.50
N HIS A 296 13.40 13.55 -55.20
CA HIS A 296 12.00 13.93 -55.06
C HIS A 296 11.07 12.82 -55.58
N PRO A 297 9.88 12.65 -54.98
CA PRO A 297 8.92 11.63 -55.40
C PRO A 297 8.44 11.92 -56.82
N ASN A 298 8.33 10.92 -57.69
CA ASN A 298 7.80 11.10 -59.05
C ASN A 298 6.29 11.45 -59.03
N GLU A 299 5.74 11.91 -60.16
CA GLU A 299 4.32 12.31 -60.24
C GLU A 299 3.35 11.22 -59.79
N GLY A 300 3.66 9.95 -60.10
CA GLY A 300 2.87 8.80 -59.63
C GLY A 300 2.91 8.65 -58.11
N GLU A 301 4.08 8.80 -57.49
CA GLU A 301 4.24 8.76 -56.04
C GLU A 301 3.54 9.93 -55.35
N VAL A 302 3.58 11.13 -55.94
CA VAL A 302 2.83 12.29 -55.42
C VAL A 302 1.33 12.02 -55.48
N LYS A 303 0.82 11.57 -56.63
CA LYS A 303 -0.60 11.21 -56.78
C LYS A 303 -1.01 10.12 -55.78
N GLU A 304 -0.20 9.07 -55.63
CA GLU A 304 -0.43 8.00 -54.65
C GLU A 304 -0.44 8.55 -53.21
N MET A 305 0.40 9.54 -52.88
CA MET A 305 0.37 10.20 -51.57
C MET A 305 -0.95 10.95 -51.35
N TYR A 306 -1.44 11.73 -52.31
CA TYR A 306 -2.73 12.42 -52.20
C TYR A 306 -3.92 11.46 -52.15
N GLU A 307 -3.93 10.43 -53.00
CA GLU A 307 -4.93 9.37 -52.98
C GLU A 307 -4.93 8.66 -51.63
N ARG A 308 -3.74 8.35 -51.08
CA ARG A 308 -3.59 7.80 -49.74
C ARG A 308 -4.08 8.78 -48.66
N HIS A 309 -3.81 10.08 -48.79
CA HIS A 309 -4.28 11.08 -47.83
C HIS A 309 -5.81 11.13 -47.75
N ILE A 310 -6.48 11.00 -48.89
CA ILE A 310 -7.94 10.95 -48.99
C ILE A 310 -8.48 9.61 -48.51
N HIS A 311 -7.81 8.51 -48.87
CA HIS A 311 -8.13 7.15 -48.44
C HIS A 311 -8.07 7.03 -46.92
N GLU A 312 -7.00 7.55 -46.30
CA GLU A 312 -6.79 7.65 -44.85
C GLU A 312 -7.58 8.83 -44.23
N HIS A 313 -8.41 9.52 -45.02
CA HIS A 313 -9.32 10.58 -44.59
C HIS A 313 -8.68 11.81 -43.94
N MET A 314 -7.39 11.99 -44.10
CA MET A 314 -6.62 13.15 -43.66
C MET A 314 -7.10 14.43 -44.35
N SER A 315 -7.58 14.28 -45.59
CA SER A 315 -8.14 15.34 -46.40
C SER A 315 -9.37 14.87 -47.17
N ILE A 316 -10.06 15.83 -47.81
CA ILE A 316 -11.08 15.59 -48.83
C ILE A 316 -10.71 16.33 -50.11
N PRO A 317 -11.16 15.84 -51.28
CA PRO A 317 -11.07 16.62 -52.50
C PRO A 317 -11.68 18.02 -52.32
N ALA A 318 -11.02 19.04 -52.84
CA ALA A 318 -11.61 20.37 -52.95
C ALA A 318 -12.85 20.30 -53.87
N ALA A 319 -13.84 21.18 -53.62
CA ALA A 319 -15.12 21.13 -54.32
C ALA A 319 -14.93 21.18 -55.85
N GLY A 320 -15.52 20.22 -56.57
CA GLY A 320 -15.49 20.15 -58.03
C GLY A 320 -14.32 19.35 -58.64
N LEU A 321 -13.38 18.83 -57.83
CA LEU A 321 -12.31 17.96 -58.31
C LEU A 321 -12.67 16.49 -58.10
N SER A 322 -12.46 15.66 -59.14
CA SER A 322 -12.51 14.21 -59.01
C SER A 322 -11.21 13.70 -58.38
N ASN A 323 -11.27 12.56 -57.68
CA ASN A 323 -10.10 11.96 -56.99
C ASN A 323 -8.87 11.80 -57.89
N CYS A 324 -9.06 11.67 -59.21
CA CYS A 324 -8.00 11.41 -60.17
C CYS A 324 -7.12 12.63 -60.52
N LEU A 325 -7.49 13.84 -60.08
CA LEU A 325 -6.83 15.12 -60.45
C LEU A 325 -6.09 15.80 -59.28
N ILE A 326 -5.88 15.09 -58.18
CA ILE A 326 -5.37 15.68 -56.94
C ILE A 326 -3.84 15.49 -56.90
N THR A 327 -3.12 16.55 -57.23
CA THR A 327 -1.66 16.58 -57.33
C THR A 327 -1.02 17.73 -56.55
N GLU A 328 -1.82 18.65 -56.03
CA GLU A 328 -1.38 19.85 -55.33
C GLU A 328 -2.11 20.02 -54.00
N GLU A 329 -1.50 20.71 -53.04
CA GLU A 329 -2.07 20.93 -51.71
C GLU A 329 -3.41 21.66 -51.80
N ALA A 330 -3.55 22.60 -52.75
CA ALA A 330 -4.79 23.32 -53.02
C ALA A 330 -5.93 22.44 -53.56
N HIS A 331 -5.64 21.24 -54.08
CA HIS A 331 -6.65 20.31 -54.61
C HIS A 331 -7.37 19.52 -53.51
N GLN A 332 -6.96 19.67 -52.25
CA GLN A 332 -7.56 19.00 -51.12
C GLN A 332 -7.81 19.99 -49.98
N LEU A 333 -8.88 19.75 -49.23
CA LEU A 333 -9.13 20.44 -47.96
C LEU A 333 -8.67 19.51 -46.85
N ARG A 334 -7.67 19.95 -46.07
CA ARG A 334 -7.27 19.21 -44.87
C ARG A 334 -8.47 19.12 -43.94
N ARG A 335 -8.82 17.89 -43.55
CA ARG A 335 -9.80 17.67 -42.51
C ARG A 335 -9.15 17.90 -41.17
N ALA A 336 -8.01 17.26 -40.96
CA ALA A 336 -7.39 17.17 -39.67
C ALA A 336 -6.16 18.08 -39.58
N GLY A 337 -6.00 18.76 -38.44
CA GLY A 337 -4.87 19.66 -38.24
C GLY A 337 -3.55 18.91 -38.09
N HIS A 338 -2.45 19.52 -38.54
CA HIS A 338 -1.05 19.05 -38.34
C HIS A 338 -0.65 18.84 -36.89
N HIS A 339 -1.47 19.35 -36.00
CA HIS A 339 -1.20 19.44 -34.59
C HIS A 339 -2.04 18.47 -33.78
N GLU A 340 -2.91 17.70 -34.42
CA GLU A 340 -3.73 16.73 -33.72
C GLU A 340 -2.92 15.47 -33.44
N PHE A 341 -3.00 14.99 -32.21
CA PHE A 341 -2.50 13.70 -31.81
C PHE A 341 -3.67 12.80 -31.44
N VAL A 342 -3.68 11.58 -31.98
CA VAL A 342 -4.74 10.60 -31.77
C VAL A 342 -4.10 9.23 -31.53
N PHE A 343 -4.45 8.59 -30.42
CA PHE A 343 -4.04 7.21 -30.11
C PHE A 343 -5.30 6.39 -29.90
N THR A 344 -5.51 5.34 -30.70
CA THR A 344 -6.70 4.49 -30.62
C THR A 344 -6.31 3.04 -30.39
N VAL A 345 -7.01 2.36 -29.47
CA VAL A 345 -6.94 0.93 -29.22
C VAL A 345 -8.35 0.36 -29.32
N LEU A 346 -8.53 -0.69 -30.09
CA LEU A 346 -9.79 -1.40 -30.29
C LEU A 346 -9.67 -2.84 -29.76
N ASP A 347 -10.80 -3.51 -29.63
CA ASP A 347 -10.92 -4.90 -29.16
C ASP A 347 -10.31 -5.16 -27.77
N LEU A 348 -10.42 -4.19 -26.85
CA LEU A 348 -10.19 -4.45 -25.44
C LEU A 348 -11.22 -5.47 -24.91
N PRO A 349 -10.84 -6.32 -23.94
CA PRO A 349 -11.72 -7.35 -23.42
C PRO A 349 -13.11 -6.83 -23.03
N HIS A 350 -14.17 -7.50 -23.49
CA HIS A 350 -15.57 -7.17 -23.18
C HIS A 350 -15.92 -7.32 -21.69
N THR A 351 -15.05 -7.96 -20.91
CA THR A 351 -15.19 -8.08 -19.45
C THR A 351 -14.86 -6.78 -18.71
N LEU A 352 -14.16 -5.84 -19.37
CA LEU A 352 -13.84 -4.53 -18.81
C LEU A 352 -15.06 -3.61 -18.92
N LYS A 353 -15.28 -2.79 -17.90
CA LYS A 353 -16.21 -1.67 -17.95
C LYS A 353 -15.44 -0.37 -18.24
N PRO A 354 -16.11 0.68 -18.75
CA PRO A 354 -15.48 1.99 -18.90
C PRO A 354 -14.80 2.48 -17.62
N ARG A 355 -15.44 2.32 -16.45
CA ARG A 355 -14.85 2.67 -15.14
C ARG A 355 -13.56 1.91 -14.83
N ASP A 356 -13.46 0.64 -15.22
CA ASP A 356 -12.24 -0.15 -15.00
C ASP A 356 -11.06 0.42 -15.78
N LEU A 357 -11.28 0.82 -17.04
CA LEU A 357 -10.24 1.38 -17.92
C LEU A 357 -9.53 2.58 -17.30
N PHE A 358 -10.27 3.45 -16.61
CA PHE A 358 -9.72 4.68 -16.01
C PHE A 358 -9.53 4.57 -14.50
N SER A 359 -9.61 3.38 -13.91
CA SER A 359 -9.37 3.19 -12.47
C SER A 359 -7.94 3.55 -12.03
N GLY A 360 -7.02 3.81 -12.96
CA GLY A 360 -5.71 4.41 -12.68
C GLY A 360 -5.75 5.91 -12.38
N ILE A 361 -6.85 6.60 -12.65
CA ILE A 361 -7.00 8.05 -12.46
C ILE A 361 -8.25 8.34 -11.63
N TYR A 362 -8.03 8.77 -10.40
CA TYR A 362 -9.08 8.99 -9.40
C TYR A 362 -10.18 9.93 -9.88
N ASP A 363 -9.79 11.03 -10.52
CA ASP A 363 -10.68 12.15 -10.85
C ASP A 363 -11.60 11.88 -12.06
N ILE A 364 -11.33 10.84 -12.86
CA ILE A 364 -12.17 10.51 -14.01
C ILE A 364 -13.44 9.79 -13.57
N PHE A 365 -13.36 8.89 -12.59
CA PHE A 365 -14.56 8.27 -12.02
C PHE A 365 -14.45 8.33 -10.50
N PRO A 366 -14.71 9.50 -9.90
CA PRO A 366 -14.65 9.62 -8.45
C PRO A 366 -15.61 8.62 -7.83
N ALA A 367 -15.18 8.02 -6.72
CA ALA A 367 -16.03 7.13 -5.95
C ALA A 367 -17.27 7.89 -5.46
N HIS A 368 -18.41 7.21 -5.39
CA HIS A 368 -19.64 7.85 -4.93
C HIS A 368 -19.55 8.36 -3.49
N HIS A 369 -18.65 7.78 -2.68
CA HIS A 369 -18.46 8.13 -1.28
C HIS A 369 -17.00 8.52 -1.10
N SER A 370 -16.76 9.82 -1.10
CA SER A 370 -15.44 10.42 -0.93
C SER A 370 -15.51 11.56 0.07
N TRP A 371 -14.46 11.71 0.87
CA TRP A 371 -14.37 12.71 1.92
C TRP A 371 -13.01 13.39 1.84
N HIS A 372 -13.01 14.71 1.66
CA HIS A 372 -11.80 15.51 1.62
C HIS A 372 -11.40 15.98 3.01
N VAL A 373 -10.21 15.63 3.46
CA VAL A 373 -9.66 16.04 4.76
C VAL A 373 -8.42 16.89 4.53
N ALA A 374 -8.56 18.19 4.77
CA ALA A 374 -7.46 19.14 4.74
C ALA A 374 -6.56 18.95 5.98
N ASN A 375 -5.24 18.95 5.79
CA ASN A 375 -4.31 19.01 6.91
C ASN A 375 -4.16 20.48 7.37
N PRO A 376 -4.53 20.82 8.61
CA PRO A 376 -4.46 22.19 9.11
C PRO A 376 -3.01 22.71 9.23
N ASN A 377 -2.06 21.82 9.50
CA ASN A 377 -0.65 22.17 9.69
C ASN A 377 0.09 22.33 8.36
N ASN A 378 -0.42 21.73 7.29
CA ASN A 378 0.17 21.81 5.98
C ASN A 378 -0.92 21.70 4.90
N PRO A 379 -1.45 22.84 4.41
CA PRO A 379 -2.52 22.84 3.42
C PRO A 379 -2.11 22.19 2.09
N VAL A 380 -0.81 22.00 1.85
CA VAL A 380 -0.30 21.30 0.66
C VAL A 380 -0.53 19.79 0.77
N SER A 381 -0.61 19.22 1.98
CA SER A 381 -0.81 17.78 2.21
C SER A 381 -2.24 17.46 2.65
N SER A 382 -3.19 17.45 1.73
CA SER A 382 -4.56 16.97 1.99
C SER A 382 -4.77 15.53 1.52
N PHE A 383 -5.85 14.91 2.01
CA PHE A 383 -6.22 13.53 1.70
C PHE A 383 -7.67 13.47 1.26
N ASP A 384 -7.96 12.79 0.16
CA ASP A 384 -9.32 12.31 -0.10
C ASP A 384 -9.38 10.84 0.32
N PHE A 385 -10.22 10.55 1.29
CA PHE A 385 -10.59 9.17 1.62
C PHE A 385 -11.77 8.78 0.76
N TYR A 386 -11.84 7.52 0.33
CA TYR A 386 -12.99 7.06 -0.42
C TYR A 386 -13.30 5.60 -0.14
N TRP A 387 -14.59 5.27 -0.23
CA TRP A 387 -15.06 3.90 -0.15
C TRP A 387 -15.17 3.33 -1.56
N PRO A 388 -14.47 2.23 -1.89
CA PRO A 388 -14.55 1.65 -3.22
C PRO A 388 -15.97 1.11 -3.50
N ASP A 389 -16.40 1.19 -4.76
CA ASP A 389 -17.68 0.62 -5.16
C ASP A 389 -17.71 -0.91 -4.94
N PRO A 390 -18.89 -1.52 -4.74
CA PRO A 390 -19.01 -2.96 -4.57
C PRO A 390 -18.32 -3.76 -5.68
N GLY A 391 -17.40 -4.65 -5.30
CA GLY A 391 -16.62 -5.47 -6.23
C GLY A 391 -15.29 -4.84 -6.68
N HIS A 392 -15.04 -3.57 -6.34
CA HIS A 392 -13.76 -2.91 -6.57
C HIS A 392 -12.89 -2.94 -5.31
N LYS A 393 -11.58 -2.87 -5.49
CA LYS A 393 -10.61 -2.83 -4.39
C LYS A 393 -10.25 -1.38 -4.07
N ALA A 394 -9.98 -1.10 -2.80
CA ALA A 394 -9.34 0.14 -2.40
C ALA A 394 -7.95 0.25 -3.05
N HIS A 395 -7.57 1.47 -3.40
CA HIS A 395 -6.29 1.82 -4.01
C HIS A 395 -5.72 3.05 -3.35
N MET A 396 -4.40 3.15 -3.42
CA MET A 396 -3.67 4.37 -3.09
C MET A 396 -3.45 5.18 -4.37
N TYR A 397 -3.89 6.43 -4.34
CA TYR A 397 -3.61 7.45 -5.33
C TYR A 397 -2.71 8.51 -4.70
N CYS A 398 -1.88 9.13 -5.53
CA CYS A 398 -1.18 10.34 -5.18
C CYS A 398 -1.41 11.35 -6.29
N ARG A 399 -1.97 12.51 -5.93
CA ARG A 399 -2.38 13.55 -6.87
C ARG A 399 -3.18 12.91 -8.00
N TYR A 400 -4.23 12.19 -7.63
CA TYR A 400 -5.18 11.54 -8.54
C TYR A 400 -4.61 10.38 -9.39
N ARG A 401 -3.33 10.03 -9.26
CA ARG A 401 -2.68 8.95 -10.01
C ARG A 401 -2.55 7.71 -9.15
N ARG A 402 -2.99 6.56 -9.65
CA ARG A 402 -2.89 5.31 -8.90
C ARG A 402 -1.42 4.91 -8.77
N LEU A 403 -1.08 4.50 -7.56
CA LEU A 403 0.23 3.94 -7.25
C LEU A 403 0.14 2.43 -7.26
N HIS A 404 0.66 1.80 -8.29
CA HIS A 404 0.69 0.33 -8.37
C HIS A 404 1.52 -0.32 -7.27
N HIS A 405 2.44 0.45 -6.69
CA HIS A 405 3.34 0.03 -5.63
C HIS A 405 3.32 1.00 -4.45
N GLY A 406 2.17 1.65 -4.22
CA GLY A 406 1.97 2.54 -3.08
C GLY A 406 1.83 1.78 -1.76
N PRO A 407 1.75 2.51 -0.64
CA PRO A 407 1.36 1.94 0.64
C PRO A 407 0.09 1.11 0.52
N PRO A 408 0.03 -0.05 1.18
CA PRO A 408 -1.14 -0.90 1.16
C PRO A 408 -2.32 -0.21 1.84
N VAL A 409 -3.50 -0.42 1.27
CA VAL A 409 -4.79 0.03 1.80
C VAL A 409 -5.70 -1.18 1.97
N HIS A 410 -6.60 -1.16 2.95
CA HIS A 410 -7.47 -2.30 3.26
C HIS A 410 -8.85 -2.13 2.59
N LEU A 411 -9.80 -1.48 3.26
CA LEU A 411 -11.16 -1.19 2.78
C LEU A 411 -11.32 0.24 2.28
N VAL A 412 -10.66 1.21 2.94
CA VAL A 412 -10.73 2.64 2.59
C VAL A 412 -9.57 2.97 1.65
N GLY A 413 -9.90 3.47 0.46
CA GLY A 413 -8.91 4.00 -0.46
C GLY A 413 -8.50 5.43 -0.11
N ILE A 414 -7.30 5.82 -0.55
CA ILE A 414 -6.68 7.10 -0.19
C ILE A 414 -6.19 7.78 -1.46
N ASN A 415 -6.48 9.07 -1.63
CA ASN A 415 -5.85 9.94 -2.61
C ASN A 415 -5.09 11.05 -1.88
N TYR A 416 -3.76 10.95 -1.86
CA TYR A 416 -2.89 11.92 -1.21
C TYR A 416 -2.51 13.05 -2.15
N LEU A 417 -2.84 14.30 -1.81
CA LEU A 417 -2.63 15.45 -2.70
C LEU A 417 -1.31 16.20 -2.45
N GLY A 418 -0.54 15.80 -1.44
CA GLY A 418 0.75 16.41 -1.13
C GLY A 418 1.88 16.04 -2.08
N LEU A 419 3.11 16.43 -1.70
CA LEU A 419 4.31 16.08 -2.46
C LEU A 419 4.53 14.56 -2.40
N PRO A 420 4.73 13.89 -3.54
CA PRO A 420 4.79 12.44 -3.60
C PRO A 420 5.94 11.92 -2.72
N PRO A 421 5.65 11.16 -1.65
CA PRO A 421 6.68 10.63 -0.76
C PRO A 421 7.37 9.40 -1.37
N PHE A 422 6.84 8.89 -2.47
CA PHE A 422 7.32 7.75 -3.24
C PHE A 422 7.64 8.21 -4.67
N LEU A 423 8.75 7.74 -5.24
CA LEU A 423 8.98 7.90 -6.67
C LEU A 423 8.12 6.87 -7.41
N ALA A 424 7.68 7.20 -8.62
CA ALA A 424 6.90 6.32 -9.50
C ALA A 424 7.59 4.96 -9.81
N THR A 425 8.85 4.78 -9.40
CA THR A 425 9.69 3.60 -9.63
C THR A 425 9.50 2.46 -8.61
N GLY A 426 8.57 2.58 -7.66
CA GLY A 426 8.12 1.47 -6.81
C GLY A 426 8.76 1.40 -5.41
N PRO A 427 8.59 0.30 -4.66
CA PRO A 427 8.91 0.24 -3.22
C PRO A 427 10.40 0.40 -2.92
N ALA A 428 11.25 -0.01 -3.85
CA ALA A 428 12.71 0.17 -3.77
C ALA A 428 13.14 1.66 -3.78
N SER A 429 12.24 2.56 -4.19
CA SER A 429 12.47 4.00 -4.14
C SER A 429 12.11 4.63 -2.79
N VAL A 430 11.17 4.03 -2.03
CA VAL A 430 10.78 4.48 -0.69
C VAL A 430 11.97 4.38 0.27
N ALA A 431 12.78 3.32 0.14
CA ALA A 431 14.02 3.15 0.91
C ALA A 431 15.05 4.27 0.68
N LYS A 432 14.92 5.06 -0.40
CA LYS A 432 15.88 6.12 -0.74
C LYS A 432 15.53 7.47 -0.12
N ILE A 433 14.30 7.67 0.36
CA ILE A 433 13.86 8.93 0.98
C ILE A 433 13.00 8.62 2.23
N PRO A 434 13.59 8.08 3.31
CA PRO A 434 12.85 7.70 4.52
C PRO A 434 12.00 8.85 5.08
N ASP A 435 12.55 10.06 5.10
CA ASP A 435 11.90 11.24 5.69
C ASP A 435 10.58 11.59 4.99
N ALA A 436 10.50 11.43 3.67
CA ALA A 436 9.27 11.75 2.93
C ALA A 436 8.14 10.78 3.27
N TYR A 437 8.47 9.50 3.47
CA TYR A 437 7.49 8.48 3.85
C TYR A 437 7.03 8.63 5.30
N GLU A 438 7.94 8.94 6.23
CA GLU A 438 7.56 9.26 7.61
C GLU A 438 6.69 10.52 7.69
N ASN A 439 7.02 11.56 6.90
CA ASN A 439 6.18 12.77 6.79
C ASN A 439 4.78 12.45 6.26
N TYR A 440 4.67 11.56 5.28
CA TYR A 440 3.38 11.07 4.80
C TYR A 440 2.60 10.35 5.90
N LYS A 441 3.23 9.44 6.65
CA LYS A 441 2.58 8.73 7.76
C LYS A 441 2.10 9.69 8.84
N ALA A 442 2.93 10.65 9.24
CA ALA A 442 2.55 11.67 10.20
C ALA A 442 1.34 12.50 9.70
N ALA A 443 1.35 12.92 8.44
CA ALA A 443 0.24 13.65 7.83
C ALA A 443 -1.04 12.80 7.73
N LEU A 444 -0.91 11.52 7.36
CA LEU A 444 -2.04 10.58 7.31
C LEU A 444 -2.65 10.37 8.69
N SER A 445 -1.82 10.16 9.72
CA SER A 445 -2.29 10.02 11.12
C SER A 445 -3.09 11.26 11.56
N GLN A 446 -2.59 12.46 11.28
CA GLN A 446 -3.29 13.71 11.60
C GLN A 446 -4.61 13.85 10.83
N ALA A 447 -4.64 13.51 9.54
CA ALA A 447 -5.85 13.57 8.73
C ALA A 447 -6.91 12.57 9.22
N VAL A 448 -6.52 11.33 9.51
CA VAL A 448 -7.41 10.30 10.05
C VAL A 448 -7.95 10.71 11.42
N HIS A 449 -7.10 11.21 12.31
CA HIS A 449 -7.54 11.71 13.62
C HIS A 449 -8.57 12.84 13.49
N ARG A 450 -8.32 13.82 12.60
CA ARG A 450 -9.28 14.89 12.31
C ARG A 450 -10.60 14.35 11.74
N ALA A 451 -10.54 13.33 10.88
CA ALA A 451 -11.73 12.68 10.36
C ALA A 451 -12.58 12.05 11.47
N PHE A 452 -11.96 11.38 12.45
CA PHE A 452 -12.68 10.87 13.62
C PHE A 452 -13.43 11.98 14.37
N GLN A 453 -12.81 13.15 14.56
CA GLN A 453 -13.42 14.27 15.28
C GLN A 453 -14.53 14.98 14.49
N THR A 454 -14.36 15.15 13.18
CA THR A 454 -15.15 16.11 12.40
C THR A 454 -16.08 15.47 11.36
N MET A 455 -15.90 14.20 11.04
CA MET A 455 -16.63 13.51 9.97
C MET A 455 -17.15 12.14 10.43
N PRO A 456 -18.30 12.10 11.16
CA PRO A 456 -18.80 10.86 11.76
C PRO A 456 -18.98 9.71 10.77
N ASP A 457 -19.49 9.98 9.57
CA ASP A 457 -19.69 8.94 8.55
C ASP A 457 -18.37 8.31 8.09
N LEU A 458 -17.38 9.15 7.77
CA LEU A 458 -16.03 8.69 7.42
C LEU A 458 -15.36 7.96 8.60
N ALA A 459 -15.54 8.46 9.82
CA ALA A 459 -14.96 7.85 11.02
C ALA A 459 -15.40 6.38 11.20
N ILE A 460 -16.66 6.06 10.89
CA ILE A 460 -17.16 4.68 10.93
C ILE A 460 -16.44 3.81 9.90
N HIS A 461 -16.28 4.31 8.66
CA HIS A 461 -15.57 3.58 7.61
C HIS A 461 -14.08 3.39 7.92
N LEU A 462 -13.44 4.39 8.52
CA LEU A 462 -12.06 4.29 9.00
C LEU A 462 -11.94 3.27 10.15
N ALA A 463 -12.92 3.21 11.06
CA ALA A 463 -12.96 2.20 12.10
C ALA A 463 -13.14 0.79 11.52
N GLU A 464 -14.01 0.60 10.52
CA GLU A 464 -14.15 -0.68 9.79
C GLU A 464 -12.82 -1.10 9.13
N ASP A 465 -12.13 -0.16 8.48
CA ASP A 465 -10.80 -0.39 7.88
C ASP A 465 -9.78 -0.88 8.92
N ILE A 466 -9.69 -0.19 10.06
CA ILE A 466 -8.78 -0.51 11.16
C ILE A 466 -9.13 -1.86 11.82
N ILE A 467 -10.42 -2.19 11.97
CA ILE A 467 -10.86 -3.48 12.55
C ILE A 467 -10.52 -4.64 11.61
N GLY A 468 -10.59 -4.43 10.29
CA GLY A 468 -10.26 -5.43 9.28
C GLY A 468 -8.75 -5.60 9.03
N ASP A 469 -7.93 -4.64 9.47
CA ASP A 469 -6.48 -4.67 9.36
C ASP A 469 -5.88 -5.78 10.24
N ASP A 470 -4.89 -6.49 9.70
CA ASP A 470 -4.15 -7.52 10.42
C ASP A 470 -3.09 -6.93 11.38
N GLY A 471 -2.76 -5.65 11.20
CA GLY A 471 -1.80 -4.93 12.01
C GLY A 471 -0.33 -5.34 11.78
N PHE A 472 -0.03 -6.12 10.74
CA PHE A 472 1.33 -6.48 10.36
C PHE A 472 1.86 -5.63 9.21
N THR A 473 0.95 -5.05 8.43
CA THR A 473 1.29 -4.36 7.20
C THR A 473 1.62 -2.88 7.46
N ASP A 474 2.87 -2.46 7.23
CA ASP A 474 3.26 -1.04 7.40
C ASP A 474 2.58 -0.14 6.37
N GLY A 475 2.23 1.08 6.79
CA GLY A 475 1.57 2.09 5.96
C GLY A 475 0.04 2.03 5.94
N THR A 476 -0.58 0.99 6.51
CA THR A 476 -2.05 0.94 6.68
C THR A 476 -2.51 1.96 7.73
N ILE A 477 -3.79 2.34 7.67
CA ILE A 477 -4.37 3.32 8.59
C ILE A 477 -4.24 2.85 10.04
N GLY A 478 -4.53 1.56 10.33
CA GLY A 478 -4.41 0.97 11.66
C GLY A 478 -3.00 0.95 12.24
N ARG A 479 -1.97 1.06 11.39
CA ARG A 479 -0.56 1.11 11.82
C ARG A 479 0.00 2.50 11.92
N VAL A 480 -0.47 3.39 11.06
CA VAL A 480 -0.02 4.78 10.98
C VAL A 480 -0.70 5.64 12.05
N LEU A 481 -1.94 5.36 12.40
CA LEU A 481 -2.72 6.18 13.33
C LEU A 481 -2.10 6.20 14.74
N ARG A 482 -1.74 7.40 15.17
CA ARG A 482 -1.30 7.76 16.52
C ARG A 482 -2.16 8.93 17.01
N PRO A 483 -3.26 8.66 17.72
CA PRO A 483 -4.08 9.73 18.31
C PRO A 483 -3.22 10.59 19.24
N PRO A 484 -3.19 11.93 19.07
CA PRO A 484 -2.34 12.81 19.86
C PRO A 484 -2.86 13.04 21.28
N ASP A 485 -4.18 12.89 21.50
CA ASP A 485 -4.85 13.17 22.77
C ASP A 485 -5.94 12.14 23.10
N ALA A 486 -6.32 12.14 24.38
CA ALA A 486 -7.44 11.38 24.92
C ALA A 486 -8.79 12.12 24.87
N GLU A 487 -8.79 13.41 24.49
CA GLU A 487 -10.00 14.25 24.47
C GLU A 487 -10.98 13.80 23.38
N SER A 488 -10.45 13.19 22.33
CA SER A 488 -11.23 12.68 21.20
C SER A 488 -11.92 11.33 21.46
N GLY A 489 -11.86 10.81 22.68
CA GLY A 489 -12.27 9.44 23.02
C GLY A 489 -13.72 9.11 22.66
N ASP A 490 -14.66 10.03 22.84
CA ASP A 490 -16.07 9.79 22.54
C ASP A 490 -16.34 9.62 21.04
N ALA A 491 -15.65 10.39 20.19
CA ALA A 491 -15.79 10.30 18.74
C ALA A 491 -15.25 8.95 18.21
N TYR A 492 -14.08 8.53 18.72
CA TYR A 492 -13.52 7.20 18.44
C TYR A 492 -14.45 6.08 18.96
N ARG A 493 -14.92 6.18 20.20
CA ARG A 493 -15.82 5.19 20.81
C ARG A 493 -17.08 5.02 19.96
N ALA A 494 -17.72 6.11 19.56
CA ALA A 494 -18.93 6.08 18.73
C ALA A 494 -18.67 5.40 17.38
N ALA A 495 -17.59 5.77 16.69
CA ALA A 495 -17.23 5.21 15.40
C ALA A 495 -16.95 3.69 15.46
N PHE A 496 -16.15 3.24 16.44
CA PHE A 496 -15.83 1.82 16.61
C PHE A 496 -17.04 0.99 17.04
N VAL A 497 -17.89 1.50 17.93
CA VAL A 497 -19.15 0.84 18.32
C VAL A 497 -20.07 0.66 17.11
N ALA A 498 -20.20 1.69 16.26
CA ALA A 498 -20.99 1.61 15.04
C ALA A 498 -20.40 0.60 14.04
N ALA A 499 -19.07 0.60 13.85
CA ALA A 499 -18.38 -0.35 12.98
C ALA A 499 -18.58 -1.81 13.46
N TRP A 500 -18.41 -2.08 14.76
CA TRP A 500 -18.69 -3.41 15.33
C TRP A 500 -20.15 -3.81 15.17
N GLY A 501 -21.08 -2.87 15.31
CA GLY A 501 -22.51 -3.10 15.07
C GLY A 501 -22.81 -3.51 13.63
N LYS A 502 -22.09 -2.96 12.64
CA LYS A 502 -22.22 -3.37 11.23
C LYS A 502 -21.65 -4.77 10.97
N HIS A 503 -20.49 -5.11 11.53
CA HIS A 503 -19.90 -6.45 11.41
C HIS A 503 -20.71 -7.53 12.14
N ASN A 504 -21.28 -7.19 13.30
CA ASN A 504 -22.11 -8.07 14.08
C ASN A 504 -23.36 -7.32 14.58
N PRO A 505 -24.48 -7.43 13.85
CA PRO A 505 -25.73 -6.74 14.21
C PRO A 505 -26.24 -7.03 15.63
N ARG A 506 -25.82 -8.14 16.26
CA ARG A 506 -26.18 -8.45 17.65
C ARG A 506 -25.52 -7.51 18.65
N LEU A 507 -24.37 -6.92 18.31
CA LEU A 507 -23.66 -5.96 19.16
C LEU A 507 -24.31 -4.57 19.14
N GLY A 508 -25.00 -4.20 18.05
CA GLY A 508 -25.62 -2.87 17.91
C GLY A 508 -26.73 -2.56 18.94
N ALA A 509 -27.34 -3.59 19.53
CA ALA A 509 -28.33 -3.45 20.60
C ALA A 509 -27.70 -3.42 22.01
N ALA A 510 -26.41 -3.72 22.15
CA ALA A 510 -25.75 -3.80 23.43
C ALA A 510 -25.40 -2.40 23.96
N LYS A 511 -25.79 -2.12 25.21
CA LYS A 511 -25.59 -0.80 25.83
C LYS A 511 -24.15 -0.53 26.26
N SER A 512 -23.30 -1.56 26.40
CA SER A 512 -21.93 -1.40 26.88
C SER A 512 -21.00 -2.45 26.28
N LEU A 513 -20.35 -2.11 25.17
CA LEU A 513 -19.29 -2.91 24.56
C LEU A 513 -17.94 -2.59 25.22
N PHE A 514 -17.04 -3.56 25.33
CA PHE A 514 -15.67 -3.31 25.78
C PHE A 514 -14.65 -4.15 24.98
N PRO A 515 -13.64 -3.53 24.36
CA PRO A 515 -12.65 -4.24 23.56
C PRO A 515 -11.60 -4.94 24.42
N PHE A 516 -11.19 -6.15 24.03
CA PHE A 516 -10.15 -6.93 24.71
C PHE A 516 -9.24 -7.65 23.72
N VAL A 517 -8.01 -7.95 24.16
CA VAL A 517 -7.01 -8.69 23.37
C VAL A 517 -6.73 -10.07 23.98
N VAL A 518 -6.69 -10.12 25.31
CA VAL A 518 -6.25 -11.28 26.10
C VAL A 518 -7.48 -11.98 26.68
N MET A 519 -7.60 -13.30 26.48
CA MET A 519 -8.82 -14.08 26.81
C MET A 519 -9.24 -13.97 28.27
N GLU A 520 -8.29 -13.77 29.17
CA GLU A 520 -8.51 -13.57 30.60
C GLU A 520 -9.38 -12.35 30.89
N GLU A 521 -9.25 -11.27 30.10
CA GLU A 521 -10.06 -10.06 30.24
C GLU A 521 -11.54 -10.29 29.90
N GLU A 522 -11.84 -11.25 29.02
CA GLU A 522 -13.21 -11.55 28.57
C GLU A 522 -14.13 -11.86 29.77
N SER A 523 -13.65 -12.73 30.66
CA SER A 523 -14.39 -13.14 31.86
C SER A 523 -14.64 -11.96 32.81
N ILE A 524 -13.67 -11.05 32.91
CA ILE A 524 -13.76 -9.84 33.73
C ILE A 524 -14.81 -8.91 33.13
N ILE A 525 -14.73 -8.63 31.83
CA ILE A 525 -15.68 -7.75 31.13
C ILE A 525 -17.13 -8.25 31.28
N GLN A 526 -17.34 -9.55 31.05
CA GLN A 526 -18.66 -10.18 31.25
C GLN A 526 -19.14 -10.04 32.69
N HIS A 527 -18.24 -10.23 33.67
CA HIS A 527 -18.58 -10.06 35.08
C HIS A 527 -19.05 -8.64 35.39
N PHE A 528 -18.50 -7.63 34.74
CA PHE A 528 -18.94 -6.23 34.87
C PHE A 528 -20.24 -5.90 34.13
N GLY A 529 -20.89 -6.89 33.50
CA GLY A 529 -22.15 -6.69 32.76
C GLY A 529 -21.96 -6.02 31.40
N MET A 530 -20.73 -6.03 30.88
CA MET A 530 -20.38 -5.51 29.56
C MET A 530 -20.28 -6.66 28.56
N VAL A 531 -20.43 -6.34 27.27
CA VAL A 531 -20.26 -7.30 26.18
C VAL A 531 -18.82 -7.22 25.66
N PRO A 532 -18.02 -8.29 25.81
CA PRO A 532 -16.65 -8.30 25.37
C PRO A 532 -16.56 -8.36 23.84
N VAL A 533 -15.67 -7.55 23.26
CA VAL A 533 -15.38 -7.52 21.82
C VAL A 533 -13.90 -7.82 21.61
N ARG A 534 -13.58 -8.96 20.99
CA ARG A 534 -12.18 -9.30 20.71
C ARG A 534 -11.63 -8.40 19.61
N VAL A 535 -10.47 -7.80 19.85
CA VAL A 535 -9.78 -6.91 18.89
C VAL A 535 -8.30 -7.27 18.77
N GLU A 536 -7.68 -6.86 17.68
CA GLU A 536 -6.23 -6.99 17.50
C GLU A 536 -5.44 -6.01 18.39
N PRO A 537 -4.19 -6.32 18.76
CA PRO A 537 -3.40 -5.49 19.67
C PRO A 537 -3.24 -4.03 19.24
N HIS A 538 -3.07 -3.78 17.93
CA HIS A 538 -2.91 -2.43 17.40
C HIS A 538 -4.21 -1.61 17.49
N VAL A 539 -5.38 -2.25 17.31
CA VAL A 539 -6.68 -1.62 17.51
C VAL A 539 -6.86 -1.24 18.97
N ARG A 540 -6.50 -2.14 19.90
CA ARG A 540 -6.56 -1.85 21.34
C ARG A 540 -5.70 -0.65 21.71
N GLU A 541 -4.52 -0.53 21.13
CA GLU A 541 -3.62 0.58 21.36
C GLU A 541 -4.18 1.91 20.84
N ILE A 542 -4.77 1.95 19.64
CA ILE A 542 -5.45 3.16 19.13
C ILE A 542 -6.56 3.59 20.07
N LEU A 543 -7.41 2.65 20.51
CA LEU A 543 -8.53 2.92 21.40
C LEU A 543 -8.09 3.39 22.79
N ARG A 544 -6.94 2.90 23.26
CA ARG A 544 -6.32 3.34 24.51
C ARG A 544 -5.76 4.75 24.38
N CYS A 545 -4.94 5.02 23.36
CA CYS A 545 -4.30 6.32 23.15
C CYS A 545 -5.30 7.43 22.86
N SER A 546 -6.40 7.13 22.16
CA SER A 546 -7.48 8.09 21.90
C SER A 546 -8.38 8.36 23.11
N GLY A 547 -8.21 7.65 24.24
CA GLY A 547 -9.12 7.74 25.39
C GLY A 547 -10.48 7.07 25.18
N ALA A 548 -10.73 6.49 24.00
CA ALA A 548 -12.01 5.85 23.67
C ALA A 548 -12.32 4.66 24.57
N PHE A 549 -11.30 3.86 24.90
CA PHE A 549 -11.43 2.77 25.87
C PHE A 549 -10.16 2.69 26.70
N SER A 550 -10.27 3.07 27.98
CA SER A 550 -9.20 2.88 28.95
C SER A 550 -8.80 1.41 29.08
N SER A 551 -7.69 1.14 29.77
CA SER A 551 -7.39 -0.24 30.16
C SER A 551 -8.53 -0.79 31.03
N MET A 552 -8.73 -2.12 31.01
CA MET A 552 -9.79 -2.73 31.83
C MET A 552 -9.57 -2.42 33.30
N ARG A 553 -8.31 -2.38 33.75
CA ARG A 553 -7.92 -1.98 35.11
C ARG A 553 -8.32 -0.54 35.45
N GLN A 554 -8.01 0.42 34.58
CA GLN A 554 -8.41 1.82 34.78
C GLN A 554 -9.94 1.96 34.82
N HIS A 555 -10.67 1.18 34.01
CA HIS A 555 -12.13 1.23 33.96
C HIS A 555 -12.79 0.73 35.26
N ILE A 556 -12.25 -0.34 35.86
CA ILE A 556 -12.80 -0.95 37.08
C ILE A 556 -12.31 -0.29 38.37
N ARG A 557 -11.22 0.48 38.29
CA ARG A 557 -10.59 1.14 39.44
C ARG A 557 -11.56 2.06 40.21
N PRO A 558 -12.35 2.95 39.56
CA PRO A 558 -13.38 3.74 40.24
C PRO A 558 -14.39 2.88 41.01
N VAL A 559 -14.70 1.67 40.52
CA VAL A 559 -15.69 0.79 41.16
C VAL A 559 -15.21 0.33 42.54
N LEU A 560 -13.92 0.03 42.71
CA LEU A 560 -13.37 -0.29 44.03
C LEU A 560 -13.16 0.96 44.89
N LEU A 561 -12.71 2.08 44.31
CA LEU A 561 -12.51 3.34 45.03
C LEU A 561 -13.82 3.91 45.60
N GLN A 562 -14.93 3.76 44.87
CA GLN A 562 -16.25 4.25 45.26
C GLN A 562 -17.02 3.26 46.13
N ALA A 563 -16.51 2.04 46.30
CA ALA A 563 -17.19 1.06 47.15
C ALA A 563 -17.23 1.53 48.62
N PRO A 564 -18.28 1.17 49.38
CA PRO A 564 -18.39 1.56 50.78
C PRO A 564 -17.21 1.07 51.61
N GLU A 565 -16.73 1.89 52.53
CA GLU A 565 -15.67 1.53 53.46
C GLU A 565 -16.19 0.61 54.57
N VAL A 566 -15.37 -0.35 54.98
CA VAL A 566 -15.68 -1.27 56.08
C VAL A 566 -15.13 -0.67 57.37
N PRO A 567 -15.99 -0.26 58.33
CA PRO A 567 -15.55 0.44 59.54
C PRO A 567 -14.62 -0.40 60.42
N ASP A 568 -14.83 -1.72 60.45
CA ASP A 568 -14.03 -2.66 61.26
C ASP A 568 -12.99 -3.42 60.41
N ALA A 569 -12.39 -2.75 59.42
CA ALA A 569 -11.39 -3.33 58.52
C ALA A 569 -10.26 -4.11 59.23
N HIS A 570 -9.82 -3.61 60.38
CA HIS A 570 -8.74 -4.19 61.17
C HIS A 570 -9.09 -5.56 61.78
N THR A 571 -10.37 -5.93 61.88
CA THR A 571 -10.78 -7.26 62.38
C THR A 571 -10.70 -8.34 61.31
N ILE A 572 -10.40 -7.99 60.05
CA ILE A 572 -10.31 -8.95 58.95
C ILE A 572 -9.06 -9.82 59.15
N PRO A 573 -9.19 -11.16 59.21
CA PRO A 573 -8.05 -12.05 59.39
C PRO A 573 -6.98 -11.82 58.32
N GLY A 574 -5.73 -11.59 58.73
CA GLY A 574 -4.61 -11.29 57.82
C GLY A 574 -4.41 -9.81 57.49
N TYR A 575 -5.29 -8.90 57.93
CA TYR A 575 -5.14 -7.46 57.69
C TYR A 575 -3.80 -6.92 58.20
N ASP A 576 -3.42 -7.23 59.45
CA ASP A 576 -2.13 -6.80 60.01
C ASP A 576 -0.93 -7.31 59.22
N LEU A 577 -1.05 -8.52 58.65
CA LEU A 577 0.00 -9.11 57.83
C LEU A 577 0.13 -8.37 56.49
N PHE A 578 -1.00 -8.03 55.87
CA PHE A 578 -1.03 -7.22 54.66
C PHE A 578 -0.43 -5.84 54.90
N VAL A 579 -0.82 -5.14 55.98
CA VAL A 579 -0.28 -3.81 56.33
C VAL A 579 1.24 -3.88 56.53
N ARG A 580 1.76 -4.89 57.25
CA ARG A 580 3.20 -5.08 57.41
C ARG A 580 3.92 -5.32 56.07
N ALA A 581 3.38 -6.20 55.23
CA ALA A 581 3.97 -6.47 53.92
C ALA A 581 3.94 -5.24 53.00
N MET A 582 2.86 -4.47 53.05
CA MET A 582 2.74 -3.21 52.32
C MET A 582 3.80 -2.20 52.76
N LYS A 583 4.06 -2.07 54.07
CA LYS A 583 5.13 -1.19 54.59
C LYS A 583 6.50 -1.53 54.00
N LEU A 584 6.80 -2.82 53.86
CA LEU A 584 8.02 -3.31 53.21
C LEU A 584 8.02 -3.04 51.69
N LEU A 585 6.87 -3.15 51.03
CA LEU A 585 6.75 -2.96 49.58
C LEU A 585 6.92 -1.49 49.14
N LEU A 586 6.47 -0.53 49.97
CA LEU A 586 6.36 0.89 49.62
C LEU A 586 7.37 1.80 50.35
N HIS A 587 8.32 1.25 51.11
CA HIS A 587 9.33 1.91 51.96
C HIS A 587 8.76 2.72 53.15
N GLU A 588 9.42 2.61 54.32
CA GLU A 588 8.90 3.02 55.64
C GLU A 588 8.68 4.54 55.82
N ASP A 589 9.44 5.39 55.14
CA ASP A 589 9.38 6.85 55.37
C ASP A 589 8.12 7.53 54.82
N SER A 590 7.24 6.75 54.17
CA SER A 590 6.02 7.23 53.55
C SER A 590 4.74 6.93 54.34
N MET A 591 4.83 6.32 55.54
CA MET A 591 3.84 5.36 56.06
C MET A 591 3.00 5.76 57.29
N ASP A 592 2.36 6.93 57.27
CA ASP A 592 1.06 7.12 57.96
C ASP A 592 -0.13 6.74 57.06
N ARG A 593 0.12 5.90 56.04
CA ARG A 593 -0.85 5.58 54.98
C ARG A 593 -1.86 4.54 55.47
N GLU A 594 -3.13 4.95 55.53
CA GLU A 594 -4.24 4.07 55.87
C GLU A 594 -4.48 3.02 54.78
N VAL A 595 -4.70 1.77 55.17
CA VAL A 595 -5.24 0.74 54.26
C VAL A 595 -6.75 0.80 54.38
N SER A 596 -7.42 1.22 53.31
CA SER A 596 -8.87 1.32 53.25
C SER A 596 -9.46 0.03 52.70
N VAL A 597 -10.26 -0.68 53.52
CA VAL A 597 -10.95 -1.90 53.07
C VAL A 597 -12.35 -1.55 52.59
N ARG A 598 -12.70 -1.98 51.38
CA ARG A 598 -13.95 -1.64 50.71
C ARG A 598 -14.83 -2.85 50.44
N GLN A 599 -16.12 -2.69 50.66
CA GLN A 599 -17.14 -3.70 50.37
C GLN A 599 -17.54 -3.63 48.89
N SER A 600 -16.69 -4.17 48.01
CA SER A 600 -17.03 -4.34 46.59
C SER A 600 -17.57 -5.74 46.32
N MET A 601 -18.68 -5.82 45.57
CA MET A 601 -19.25 -7.07 45.08
C MET A 601 -18.48 -7.65 43.88
N ARG A 602 -17.50 -6.91 43.36
CA ARG A 602 -16.75 -7.30 42.15
C ARG A 602 -15.43 -8.00 42.53
N PRO A 603 -15.08 -9.12 41.89
CA PRO A 603 -13.91 -9.92 42.24
C PRO A 603 -12.57 -9.26 41.91
N ILE A 604 -12.57 -8.24 41.05
CA ILE A 604 -11.39 -7.54 40.55
C ILE A 604 -11.75 -6.04 40.44
N PRO A 605 -10.84 -5.10 40.76
CA PRO A 605 -9.52 -5.33 41.33
C PRO A 605 -9.61 -5.79 42.79
N ARG A 606 -8.60 -6.52 43.27
CA ARG A 606 -8.53 -6.94 44.68
C ARG A 606 -7.85 -5.89 45.54
N ALA A 607 -6.78 -5.29 45.03
CA ALA A 607 -6.04 -4.22 45.66
C ALA A 607 -5.63 -3.17 44.63
N LEU A 608 -5.55 -1.92 45.04
CA LEU A 608 -5.08 -0.80 44.22
C LEU A 608 -4.41 0.28 45.08
N TRP A 609 -3.56 1.09 44.46
CA TRP A 609 -2.85 2.20 45.10
C TRP A 609 -3.51 3.55 44.77
N ASP A 610 -4.36 4.08 45.65
CA ASP A 610 -5.01 5.39 45.48
C ASP A 610 -4.00 6.54 45.66
N LYS A 611 -3.40 6.97 44.55
CA LYS A 611 -2.42 8.07 44.52
C LYS A 611 -3.00 9.40 45.04
N GLN A 612 -4.27 9.69 44.79
CA GLN A 612 -4.91 10.94 45.22
C GLN A 612 -5.14 10.94 46.73
N GLY A 613 -5.65 9.83 47.26
CA GLY A 613 -5.82 9.64 48.70
C GLY A 613 -4.55 9.22 49.45
N LEU A 614 -3.42 9.06 48.75
CA LEU A 614 -2.17 8.50 49.26
C LEU A 614 -2.37 7.23 50.11
N ARG A 615 -3.28 6.35 49.69
CA ARG A 615 -3.72 5.18 50.47
C ARG A 615 -3.81 3.92 49.64
N VAL A 616 -3.66 2.77 50.30
CA VAL A 616 -3.92 1.48 49.65
C VAL A 616 -5.38 1.12 49.87
N VAL A 617 -6.07 0.77 48.78
CA VAL A 617 -7.47 0.36 48.84
C VAL A 617 -7.55 -1.11 48.48
N ILE A 618 -8.11 -1.91 49.37
CA ILE A 618 -8.33 -3.34 49.13
C ILE A 618 -9.81 -3.68 49.23
N ARG A 619 -10.25 -4.68 48.47
CA ARG A 619 -11.56 -5.28 48.66
C ARG A 619 -11.58 -6.14 49.93
N VAL A 620 -12.76 -6.32 50.51
CA VAL A 620 -13.00 -7.44 51.45
C VAL A 620 -12.59 -8.77 50.78
N PRO A 621 -11.66 -9.53 51.39
CA PRO A 621 -11.22 -10.82 50.87
C PRO A 621 -12.34 -11.84 50.75
N ASP A 622 -12.30 -12.65 49.68
CA ASP A 622 -13.20 -13.80 49.55
C ASP A 622 -12.89 -14.85 50.62
N ALA A 623 -13.90 -15.63 51.00
CA ALA A 623 -13.70 -16.82 51.83
C ALA A 623 -12.69 -17.75 51.16
N CYS A 624 -11.69 -18.20 51.92
CA CYS A 624 -10.64 -19.04 51.39
C CYS A 624 -11.20 -20.41 50.99
N LYS A 625 -11.06 -20.77 49.71
CA LYS A 625 -11.50 -22.08 49.21
C LYS A 625 -10.79 -23.25 49.88
N ASN A 626 -9.55 -23.05 50.32
CA ASN A 626 -8.75 -24.07 51.02
C ASN A 626 -9.07 -24.14 52.51
N HIS A 627 -9.61 -23.07 53.09
CA HIS A 627 -9.91 -22.95 54.52
C HIS A 627 -11.30 -22.33 54.73
N PRO A 628 -12.39 -22.97 54.27
CA PRO A 628 -13.72 -22.36 54.22
C PRO A 628 -14.29 -22.02 55.61
N ASN A 629 -13.81 -22.68 56.66
CA ASN A 629 -14.26 -22.50 58.04
C ASN A 629 -13.25 -21.78 58.94
N CYS A 630 -12.17 -21.24 58.38
CA CYS A 630 -11.09 -20.63 59.16
C CYS A 630 -10.84 -19.19 58.72
N ALA A 631 -10.62 -18.34 59.71
CA ALA A 631 -10.03 -17.02 59.57
C ALA A 631 -8.56 -17.14 59.13
N CYS A 632 -8.31 -17.39 57.84
CA CYS A 632 -6.97 -17.52 57.28
C CYS A 632 -6.50 -16.24 56.56
N ASP A 633 -5.18 -16.11 56.39
CA ASP A 633 -4.50 -14.98 55.74
C ASP A 633 -4.02 -15.30 54.31
N CYS A 634 -4.47 -16.41 53.72
CA CYS A 634 -4.04 -16.85 52.39
C CYS A 634 -4.35 -15.87 51.26
N TRP A 635 -5.24 -14.89 51.50
CA TRP A 635 -5.58 -13.85 50.54
C TRP A 635 -4.51 -12.75 50.43
N VAL A 636 -3.66 -12.58 51.45
CA VAL A 636 -2.70 -11.47 51.54
C VAL A 636 -1.71 -11.49 50.37
N GLY A 637 -1.14 -12.65 50.04
CA GLY A 637 -0.19 -12.79 48.93
C GLY A 637 -0.76 -12.32 47.57
N PRO A 638 -1.89 -12.89 47.11
CA PRO A 638 -2.51 -12.46 45.85
C PRO A 638 -2.93 -10.97 45.83
N TYR A 639 -3.30 -10.39 46.97
CA TYR A 639 -3.62 -8.96 47.06
C TYR A 639 -2.37 -8.07 46.96
N LEU A 640 -1.26 -8.49 47.57
CA LEU A 640 0.03 -7.79 47.44
C LEU A 640 0.56 -7.86 46.01
N GLU A 641 0.34 -8.97 45.32
CA GLU A 641 0.71 -9.12 43.91
C GLU A 641 -0.08 -8.13 43.02
N ASP A 642 -1.41 -8.07 43.19
CA ASP A 642 -2.24 -7.08 42.48
C ASP A 642 -1.83 -5.65 42.80
N LEU A 643 -1.57 -5.34 44.07
CA LEU A 643 -1.15 -4.01 44.50
C LEU A 643 0.20 -3.62 43.89
N ALA A 644 1.17 -4.54 43.96
CA ALA A 644 2.49 -4.36 43.38
C ALA A 644 2.41 -4.08 41.88
N GLU A 645 1.56 -4.83 41.18
CA GLU A 645 1.32 -4.63 39.75
C GLU A 645 0.64 -3.29 39.45
N ASP A 646 -0.34 -2.87 40.26
CA ASP A 646 -1.01 -1.56 40.14
C ASP A 646 -0.03 -0.40 40.38
N ILE A 647 0.79 -0.46 41.42
CA ILE A 647 1.85 0.53 41.69
C ILE A 647 2.82 0.61 40.51
N PHE A 648 3.26 -0.54 40.02
CA PHE A 648 4.20 -0.60 38.91
C PHE A 648 3.62 -0.01 37.63
N THR A 649 2.39 -0.36 37.29
CA THR A 649 1.73 0.16 36.10
C THR A 649 1.46 1.66 36.21
N HIS A 650 1.11 2.17 37.39
CA HIS A 650 0.95 3.61 37.61
C HIS A 650 2.27 4.39 37.53
N ASN A 651 3.35 3.88 38.12
CA ASN A 651 4.63 4.57 38.09
C ASN A 651 5.30 4.58 36.70
N ASN A 652 4.87 3.68 35.80
CA ASN A 652 5.37 3.59 34.43
C ASN A 652 4.33 4.01 33.39
N ASP A 653 3.25 4.70 33.77
CA ASP A 653 2.32 5.22 32.79
C ASP A 653 3.03 6.31 31.97
N PRO A 654 3.26 6.11 30.66
CA PRO A 654 4.03 7.05 29.84
C PRO A 654 3.36 8.42 29.71
N SER A 655 2.06 8.53 30.05
CA SER A 655 1.40 9.83 30.14
C SER A 655 1.89 10.69 31.31
N GLU A 656 2.49 10.08 32.33
CA GLU A 656 3.06 10.74 33.51
C GLU A 656 4.60 10.73 33.55
N MET A 657 5.27 9.93 32.70
CA MET A 657 6.75 9.85 32.68
C MET A 657 7.38 11.05 31.96
N VAL A 658 8.42 11.64 32.58
CA VAL A 658 9.30 12.60 31.92
C VAL A 658 10.10 11.85 30.83
N PRO A 659 10.31 12.41 29.61
CA PRO A 659 10.83 11.68 28.44
C PRO A 659 12.20 10.96 28.57
N ASN A 660 12.90 11.06 29.71
CA ASN A 660 14.24 10.51 29.90
C ASN A 660 14.34 9.38 30.95
N ASP A 661 13.25 9.02 31.63
CA ASP A 661 13.30 7.96 32.64
C ASP A 661 13.08 6.58 32.01
N VAL A 662 14.11 5.73 32.06
CA VAL A 662 14.04 4.34 31.60
C VAL A 662 13.19 3.55 32.61
N PRO A 663 12.13 2.84 32.18
CA PRO A 663 11.33 2.00 33.06
C PRO A 663 12.22 0.93 33.72
N LEU A 664 12.31 0.93 35.04
CA LEU A 664 12.97 -0.16 35.76
C LEU A 664 12.06 -1.39 35.69
N PRO A 665 12.55 -2.59 35.33
CA PRO A 665 11.71 -3.79 35.32
C PRO A 665 11.24 -4.12 36.74
N PHE A 666 9.94 -4.43 36.90
CA PHE A 666 9.42 -4.90 38.18
C PHE A 666 9.97 -6.30 38.48
N PRO A 667 10.70 -6.51 39.59
CA PRO A 667 10.99 -7.85 40.02
C PRO A 667 9.69 -8.41 40.63
N ARG A 668 8.98 -9.31 39.93
CA ARG A 668 7.84 -10.08 40.49
C ARG A 668 8.13 -10.67 41.89
N GLY A 669 9.41 -10.87 42.22
CA GLY A 669 9.85 -11.26 43.56
C GLY A 669 9.70 -10.22 44.68
N ALA A 670 9.39 -8.94 44.40
CA ALA A 670 9.22 -7.91 45.44
C ALA A 670 8.01 -8.17 46.33
N ALA A 671 6.83 -8.42 45.73
CA ALA A 671 5.62 -8.78 46.48
C ALA A 671 5.82 -10.04 47.33
N PHE A 672 6.46 -11.06 46.75
CA PHE A 672 6.76 -12.30 47.47
C PHE A 672 7.77 -12.11 48.61
N ARG A 673 8.83 -11.32 48.42
CA ARG A 673 9.79 -10.97 49.48
C ARG A 673 9.10 -10.22 50.62
N ALA A 674 8.33 -9.19 50.29
CA ALA A 674 7.57 -8.40 51.26
C ALA A 674 6.60 -9.28 52.07
N TYR A 675 5.89 -10.20 51.41
CA TYR A 675 5.02 -11.17 52.08
C TYR A 675 5.81 -12.10 53.03
N ARG A 676 6.91 -12.68 52.55
CA ARG A 676 7.76 -13.60 53.33
C ARG A 676 8.33 -12.92 54.56
N GLU A 677 8.86 -11.71 54.41
CA GLU A 677 9.45 -10.93 55.51
C GLU A 677 8.39 -10.50 56.52
N ALA A 678 7.19 -10.11 56.08
CA ALA A 678 6.08 -9.77 56.96
C ALA A 678 5.61 -10.96 57.83
N ILE A 679 5.72 -12.19 57.32
CA ILE A 679 5.45 -13.41 58.10
C ILE A 679 6.54 -13.62 59.16
N LEU A 680 7.81 -13.50 58.77
CA LEU A 680 8.95 -13.72 59.67
C LEU A 680 8.96 -12.74 60.86
N ILE A 681 8.51 -11.50 60.65
CA ILE A 681 8.38 -10.48 61.70
C ILE A 681 7.30 -10.83 62.75
N LYS A 682 6.31 -11.68 62.41
CA LYS A 682 5.21 -12.07 63.32
C LYS A 682 5.61 -13.15 64.34
N ALA A 683 6.83 -13.69 64.28
CA ALA A 683 7.31 -14.73 65.20
C ALA A 683 8.31 -14.19 66.24
N PRO A 684 7.91 -13.31 67.18
CA PRO A 684 8.78 -12.95 68.30
C PRO A 684 8.84 -14.15 69.25
N GLY A 685 9.87 -14.98 69.10
CA GLY A 685 10.11 -16.15 69.95
C GLY A 685 10.72 -17.38 69.27
N VAL A 686 10.87 -17.39 67.94
CA VAL A 686 11.63 -18.44 67.25
C VAL A 686 13.02 -17.88 66.97
N GLU A 687 14.00 -18.28 67.77
CA GLU A 687 15.41 -17.93 67.58
C GLU A 687 15.82 -18.17 66.12
N HIS A 688 16.45 -17.18 65.49
CA HIS A 688 16.94 -17.19 64.11
C HIS A 688 18.01 -18.27 63.80
N GLY A 689 18.28 -19.19 64.73
CA GLY A 689 19.35 -20.20 64.61
C GLY A 689 19.01 -21.45 63.80
N LEU A 690 17.73 -21.80 63.56
CA LEU A 690 17.37 -23.08 62.92
C LEU A 690 16.91 -23.00 61.45
N LEU A 691 16.59 -21.81 60.93
CA LEU A 691 16.14 -21.64 59.53
C LEU A 691 17.28 -21.29 58.56
N ASP A 692 18.44 -20.81 59.06
CA ASP A 692 19.56 -20.42 58.19
C ASP A 692 20.46 -21.61 57.79
N SER A 693 20.35 -22.76 58.48
CA SER A 693 21.13 -23.97 58.19
C SER A 693 20.46 -24.93 57.19
N THR A 694 19.14 -24.94 57.11
CA THR A 694 18.39 -25.77 56.14
C THR A 694 18.22 -25.10 54.77
N LEU A 695 18.42 -23.78 54.66
CA LEU A 695 18.23 -23.03 53.41
C LEU A 695 19.53 -22.66 52.66
N ARG A 696 20.71 -22.89 53.24
CA ARG A 696 21.98 -22.71 52.53
C ARG A 696 22.25 -23.81 51.49
N ASP A 697 21.66 -25.00 51.64
CA ASP A 697 21.86 -26.12 50.70
C ASP A 697 20.96 -26.06 49.45
N ASP A 698 19.85 -25.31 49.47
CA ASP A 698 18.94 -25.20 48.32
C ASP A 698 19.36 -24.15 47.27
N ARG A 699 20.39 -23.35 47.55
CA ARG A 699 20.97 -22.43 46.56
C ARG A 699 21.79 -23.12 45.46
N ALA A 700 21.99 -24.45 45.55
CA ALA A 700 22.74 -25.24 44.58
C ALA A 700 21.88 -26.15 43.67
N ARG A 701 20.54 -26.13 43.76
CA ARG A 701 19.67 -26.90 42.86
C ARG A 701 18.66 -26.03 42.13
N SER A 702 19.09 -25.55 40.97
CA SER A 702 18.17 -25.14 39.91
C SER A 702 17.41 -26.39 39.42
N LEU A 703 16.21 -26.59 39.95
CA LEU A 703 15.25 -27.57 39.44
C LEU A 703 14.04 -26.80 38.92
N SER A 704 13.84 -26.92 37.61
CA SER A 704 12.63 -26.58 36.88
C SER A 704 11.39 -27.10 37.61
N TYR A 705 10.62 -26.20 38.22
CA TYR A 705 9.23 -26.49 38.56
C TYR A 705 8.41 -26.41 37.27
N VAL A 706 8.18 -27.56 36.65
CA VAL A 706 7.17 -27.75 35.60
C VAL A 706 5.81 -27.78 36.29
N MET A 707 4.98 -26.76 36.07
CA MET A 707 3.54 -26.83 36.35
C MET A 707 2.95 -27.98 35.50
N PRO A 708 2.11 -28.88 36.05
CA PRO A 708 1.49 -29.92 35.26
C PRO A 708 0.46 -29.30 34.30
N SER A 709 0.75 -29.43 33.00
CA SER A 709 -0.21 -29.26 31.92
C SER A 709 -1.28 -30.35 32.01
N PRO A 710 -2.59 -30.04 31.96
CA PRO A 710 -3.61 -31.06 31.77
C PRO A 710 -3.73 -31.36 30.27
N ASN A 711 -3.06 -32.42 29.82
CA ASN A 711 -3.31 -32.99 28.50
C ASN A 711 -4.56 -33.87 28.50
N ILE A 712 -5.49 -33.52 27.60
CA ILE A 712 -6.02 -34.38 26.53
C ILE A 712 -6.23 -35.86 26.90
N ILE A 713 -7.49 -36.25 27.09
CA ILE A 713 -8.00 -37.56 26.68
C ILE A 713 -9.09 -37.34 25.62
N THR A 714 -8.90 -38.02 24.50
CA THR A 714 -9.69 -37.99 23.27
C THR A 714 -10.92 -38.92 23.34
N LEU A 715 -12.01 -38.42 22.75
CA LEU A 715 -13.03 -39.10 21.92
C LEU A 715 -13.59 -40.49 22.32
N GLY A 716 -14.90 -40.50 22.57
CA GLY A 716 -15.79 -41.66 22.40
C GLY A 716 -17.24 -41.21 22.15
N HIS A 717 -17.71 -41.37 20.91
CA HIS A 717 -19.06 -41.06 20.41
C HIS A 717 -20.21 -41.84 21.11
N SER A 718 -21.41 -41.22 21.20
CA SER A 718 -22.66 -41.72 20.58
C SER A 718 -23.96 -41.08 21.13
N ARG A 719 -24.62 -40.28 20.26
CA ARG A 719 -26.07 -40.20 19.91
C ARG A 719 -27.18 -40.00 20.97
N ASN A 720 -27.85 -38.85 20.78
CA ASN A 720 -29.28 -38.61 20.47
C ASN A 720 -30.44 -38.85 21.47
N LEU A 721 -31.46 -38.01 21.23
CA LEU A 721 -32.83 -37.90 21.79
C LEU A 721 -32.88 -37.07 23.09
N GLY A 722 -33.68 -36.02 23.25
CA GLY A 722 -34.76 -35.46 22.46
C GLY A 722 -35.79 -34.80 23.40
N SER A 723 -36.45 -33.76 22.90
CA SER A 723 -37.76 -33.23 23.31
C SER A 723 -37.85 -32.07 24.31
N ALA A 724 -38.67 -31.12 23.84
CA ALA A 724 -39.16 -29.89 24.43
C ALA A 724 -40.15 -30.10 25.59
N VAL A 725 -40.30 -29.07 26.44
CA VAL A 725 -41.59 -28.67 27.04
C VAL A 725 -41.61 -27.14 27.19
N ALA A 726 -42.78 -26.57 26.93
CA ALA A 726 -43.14 -25.16 26.86
C ALA A 726 -43.79 -24.62 28.16
N ALA A 727 -44.17 -23.33 28.09
CA ALA A 727 -45.06 -22.55 28.98
C ALA A 727 -44.40 -22.01 30.27
N SER A 728 -44.65 -20.79 30.77
CA SER A 728 -45.77 -19.85 30.58
C SER A 728 -45.41 -18.47 31.21
N SER A 729 -46.03 -17.40 30.67
CA SER A 729 -46.20 -16.03 31.23
C SER A 729 -47.15 -16.05 32.48
N PRO A 730 -47.56 -14.96 33.21
CA PRO A 730 -47.59 -13.52 32.85
C PRO A 730 -47.44 -12.46 34.01
N HIS A 731 -47.75 -11.19 33.67
CA HIS A 731 -48.02 -9.94 34.44
C HIS A 731 -46.93 -8.85 34.32
N ALA A 732 -47.11 -7.70 33.65
CA ALA A 732 -48.12 -6.62 33.63
C ALA A 732 -47.92 -5.55 34.73
N HIS A 733 -47.48 -4.33 34.34
CA HIS A 733 -48.08 -3.00 34.61
C HIS A 733 -47.09 -1.80 34.57
N SER A 734 -47.24 -0.98 33.53
CA SER A 734 -47.39 0.50 33.50
C SER A 734 -46.86 1.41 34.63
N THR A 735 -45.79 2.18 34.32
CA THR A 735 -45.67 3.67 34.15
C THR A 735 -46.32 4.66 35.19
N PRO A 736 -46.12 6.01 35.09
CA PRO A 736 -45.13 6.81 35.83
C PRO A 736 -45.75 8.01 36.62
N VAL A 737 -44.99 8.69 37.48
CA VAL A 737 -45.45 9.91 38.22
C VAL A 737 -44.30 10.93 38.35
N PRO A 738 -44.59 12.25 38.35
CA PRO A 738 -43.83 13.25 37.59
C PRO A 738 -42.97 14.22 38.42
N ALA A 739 -42.09 14.95 37.73
CA ALA A 739 -41.37 16.09 38.25
C ALA A 739 -42.18 17.40 38.07
N GLN A 740 -42.18 18.23 39.12
CA GLN A 740 -42.65 19.62 39.09
C GLN A 740 -41.51 20.60 38.78
N PRO A 741 -41.82 21.80 38.24
CA PRO A 741 -40.86 22.83 37.86
C PRO A 741 -40.85 24.04 38.82
N LEU A 742 -39.69 24.67 39.02
CA LEU A 742 -39.48 26.05 39.50
C LEU A 742 -38.12 26.50 38.90
N ASP A 743 -37.99 27.44 37.97
CA ASP A 743 -38.28 28.88 37.96
C ASP A 743 -37.14 29.76 38.52
N ALA A 744 -36.98 30.94 37.91
CA ALA A 744 -36.23 32.13 38.32
C ALA A 744 -34.71 32.29 38.00
N SER A 745 -34.46 32.92 36.84
CA SER A 745 -33.92 34.28 36.67
C SER A 745 -32.68 34.83 37.43
N ARG A 746 -31.78 35.40 36.58
CA ARG A 746 -31.14 36.74 36.61
C ARG A 746 -29.66 36.90 37.01
N PRO A 747 -28.95 37.86 36.36
CA PRO A 747 -27.49 38.05 36.39
C PRO A 747 -27.06 39.16 37.37
N MET A 748 -25.75 39.25 37.63
CA MET A 748 -25.11 40.39 38.30
C MET A 748 -23.79 40.73 37.61
N ASP A 749 -23.63 42.03 37.38
CA ASP A 749 -22.52 42.78 36.82
C ASP A 749 -21.35 42.96 37.82
N GLU A 750 -20.19 43.42 37.27
CA GLU A 750 -19.23 44.40 37.83
C GLU A 750 -18.57 44.11 39.22
N GLU A 751 -17.34 44.48 39.59
CA GLU A 751 -16.35 45.46 39.15
C GLU A 751 -15.04 45.21 39.94
N SER A 752 -13.90 45.47 39.30
CA SER A 752 -12.69 46.20 39.77
C SER A 752 -11.95 45.96 41.12
N SER A 753 -10.64 46.29 41.06
CA SER A 753 -9.76 46.82 42.12
C SER A 753 -8.98 45.80 42.97
N ALA A 754 -7.72 45.97 43.37
CA ALA A 754 -6.64 46.92 43.11
C ALA A 754 -5.40 46.39 43.89
N SER A 755 -4.23 46.83 43.46
CA SER A 755 -2.89 46.62 44.01
C SER A 755 -2.62 47.30 45.37
N ASN A 756 -1.64 46.78 46.13
CA ASN A 756 -0.62 47.46 46.97
C ASN A 756 -0.09 46.39 47.97
N GLY A 757 1.19 46.16 48.27
CA GLY A 757 2.38 47.00 48.30
C GLY A 757 2.83 47.15 49.77
N ILE A 758 3.92 46.48 50.19
CA ILE A 758 4.54 46.63 51.53
C ILE A 758 6.09 46.66 51.39
N PRO A 759 6.82 47.46 52.20
CA PRO A 759 8.09 48.09 51.80
C PRO A 759 9.36 47.55 52.49
N SER A 760 10.48 47.99 51.95
CA SER A 760 11.88 47.88 52.40
C SER A 760 12.24 48.82 53.56
N HIS A 761 13.16 48.42 54.45
CA HIS A 761 14.41 49.12 54.84
C HIS A 761 15.03 48.57 56.15
N THR A 762 16.34 48.26 56.12
CA THR A 762 17.41 48.55 57.13
C THR A 762 18.68 47.80 56.68
N SER A 763 19.63 48.41 55.96
CA SER A 763 20.74 49.31 56.36
C SER A 763 21.81 48.67 57.25
N LEU A 764 22.94 48.34 56.60
CA LEU A 764 24.26 48.01 57.16
C LEU A 764 25.11 49.28 57.35
N GLN A 765 25.71 49.45 58.52
CA GLN A 765 27.02 50.07 58.81
C GLN A 765 27.50 49.32 60.07
N ASP A 766 28.67 48.69 60.19
CA ASP A 766 30.03 48.96 59.74
C ASP A 766 30.79 47.63 59.60
N PHE A 767 31.78 47.54 58.72
CA PHE A 767 33.11 46.95 59.00
C PHE A 767 34.00 47.05 57.74
N LYS A 768 34.99 47.95 57.81
CA LYS A 768 36.25 47.90 57.04
C LYS A 768 36.94 46.59 57.47
N THR A 769 37.27 45.60 56.64
CA THR A 769 38.23 45.62 55.52
C THR A 769 37.93 44.45 54.56
N MET A 770 37.16 44.69 53.49
CA MET A 770 36.88 43.69 52.45
C MET A 770 37.97 43.48 51.37
N PRO A 771 38.88 44.44 51.07
CA PRO A 771 39.84 44.27 49.97
C PRO A 771 40.86 43.14 50.17
N GLU A 772 41.38 42.96 51.40
CA GLU A 772 42.42 41.95 51.68
C GLU A 772 41.86 40.52 51.70
N LEU A 773 40.61 40.35 52.14
CA LEU A 773 39.90 39.06 52.12
C LEU A 773 39.55 38.64 50.69
N MET A 774 39.16 39.59 49.83
CA MET A 774 38.91 39.33 48.42
C MET A 774 40.19 38.94 47.67
N GLU A 775 41.35 39.53 48.00
CA GLU A 775 42.61 39.20 47.32
C GLU A 775 43.12 37.80 47.70
N CYS A 776 42.99 37.40 48.97
CA CYS A 776 43.27 36.04 49.41
C CYS A 776 42.28 35.01 48.83
N PHE A 777 40.99 35.34 48.75
CA PHE A 777 39.97 34.43 48.20
C PHE A 777 40.13 34.25 46.68
N THR A 778 40.46 35.33 45.96
CA THR A 778 40.70 35.27 44.52
C THR A 778 41.98 34.48 44.21
N SER A 779 43.04 34.63 45.02
CA SER A 779 44.27 33.82 44.88
C SER A 779 44.04 32.33 45.18
N LEU A 780 43.20 32.02 46.18
CA LEU A 780 42.87 30.63 46.54
C LEU A 780 41.95 29.97 45.51
N VAL A 781 40.95 30.70 45.00
CA VAL A 781 40.04 30.23 43.94
C VAL A 781 40.79 30.01 42.63
N VAL A 782 41.72 30.89 42.24
CA VAL A 782 42.54 30.69 41.04
C VAL A 782 43.47 29.47 41.20
N LYS A 783 44.11 29.28 42.36
CA LYS A 783 44.99 28.13 42.61
C LYS A 783 44.25 26.80 42.75
N LEU A 784 43.02 26.78 43.26
CA LEU A 784 42.17 25.59 43.29
C LEU A 784 41.61 25.27 41.89
N ASN A 785 41.22 26.29 41.13
CA ASN A 785 40.66 26.10 39.79
C ASN A 785 41.69 25.57 38.78
N GLU A 786 42.96 25.98 38.84
CA GLU A 786 43.99 25.50 37.89
C GLU A 786 44.47 24.06 38.19
N ARG A 787 44.54 23.66 39.47
CA ARG A 787 44.97 22.31 39.87
C ARG A 787 43.87 21.26 39.65
N ASP A 788 42.61 21.64 39.84
CA ASP A 788 41.48 20.74 39.62
C ASP A 788 41.01 20.72 38.15
N GLN A 789 41.09 21.82 37.39
CA GLN A 789 40.73 21.80 35.96
C GLN A 789 41.65 20.92 35.13
N THR A 790 42.96 20.87 35.42
CA THR A 790 43.87 20.01 34.66
C THR A 790 43.69 18.52 35.00
N SER A 791 43.34 18.21 36.25
CA SER A 791 42.98 16.84 36.68
C SER A 791 41.64 16.41 36.10
N PHE A 792 40.61 17.26 36.23
CA PHE A 792 39.26 17.03 35.72
C PHE A 792 39.23 16.96 34.19
N SER A 793 39.94 17.84 33.49
CA SER A 793 40.05 17.81 32.03
C SER A 793 40.74 16.52 31.54
N LYS A 794 41.78 16.05 32.25
CA LYS A 794 42.42 14.76 31.93
C LYS A 794 41.49 13.58 32.21
N GLN A 795 40.75 13.58 33.33
CA GLN A 795 39.78 12.54 33.66
C GLN A 795 38.61 12.52 32.68
N MET A 796 38.07 13.68 32.31
CA MET A 796 37.00 13.80 31.33
C MET A 796 37.44 13.40 29.93
N THR A 797 38.65 13.79 29.51
CA THR A 797 39.22 13.35 28.23
C THR A 797 39.45 11.84 28.23
N ALA A 798 39.93 11.25 29.33
CA ALA A 798 40.08 9.80 29.46
C ALA A 798 38.74 9.07 29.44
N ALA A 799 37.71 9.60 30.08
CA ALA A 799 36.35 9.05 30.07
C ALA A 799 35.74 9.09 28.66
N ILE A 800 35.85 10.23 27.96
CA ILE A 800 35.40 10.38 26.57
C ILE A 800 36.17 9.45 25.63
N MET A 801 37.48 9.26 25.83
CA MET A 801 38.27 8.31 25.03
C MET A 801 37.85 6.86 25.30
N ALA A 802 37.57 6.50 26.55
CA ALA A 802 37.09 5.17 26.91
C ALA A 802 35.69 4.88 26.33
N GLU A 803 34.78 5.85 26.39
CA GLU A 803 33.45 5.73 25.80
C GLU A 803 33.50 5.63 24.27
N ASN A 804 34.33 6.45 23.61
CA ASN A 804 34.54 6.35 22.17
C ASN A 804 35.17 5.01 21.74
N LEU A 805 36.07 4.45 22.57
CA LEU A 805 36.65 3.13 22.31
C LEU A 805 35.60 2.04 22.45
N ALA A 806 34.76 2.08 23.49
CA ALA A 806 33.66 1.14 23.68
C ALA A 806 32.62 1.24 22.54
N LEU A 807 32.29 2.45 22.11
CA LEU A 807 31.37 2.69 20.99
C LEU A 807 31.94 2.14 19.67
N LYS A 808 33.25 2.31 19.45
CA LYS A 808 33.94 1.76 18.28
C LYS A 808 33.93 0.24 18.29
N GLU A 809 34.24 -0.40 19.42
CA GLU A 809 34.16 -1.87 19.55
C GLU A 809 32.74 -2.39 19.32
N GLN A 810 31.72 -1.66 19.82
CA GLN A 810 30.32 -2.00 19.58
C GLN A 810 29.94 -1.90 18.10
N LEU A 811 30.37 -0.84 17.41
CA LEU A 811 30.14 -0.67 15.96
C LEU A 811 30.86 -1.74 15.14
N GLU A 812 32.08 -2.11 15.51
CA GLU A 812 32.83 -3.19 14.84
C GLU A 812 32.14 -4.55 15.03
N ARG A 813 31.60 -4.84 16.22
CA ARG A 813 30.78 -6.05 16.47
C ARG A 813 29.50 -6.05 15.64
N GLN A 814 28.80 -4.92 15.58
CA GLN A 814 27.59 -4.78 14.76
C GLN A 814 27.87 -4.93 13.26
N ALA A 815 29.00 -4.38 12.78
CA ALA A 815 29.43 -4.55 11.39
C ALA A 815 29.77 -6.01 11.07
N LEU A 816 30.44 -6.71 12.00
CA LEU A 816 30.73 -8.14 11.86
C LEU A 816 29.44 -8.97 11.80
N ASP A 817 28.50 -8.75 12.72
CA ASP A 817 27.19 -9.40 12.73
C ASP A 817 26.39 -9.14 11.46
N ALA A 818 26.47 -7.92 10.91
CA ALA A 818 25.84 -7.57 9.64
C ALA A 818 26.47 -8.33 8.46
N THR A 819 27.80 -8.47 8.44
CA THR A 819 28.48 -9.28 7.41
C THR A 819 28.15 -10.77 7.51
N VAL A 820 28.03 -11.32 8.71
CA VAL A 820 27.61 -12.71 8.94
C VAL A 820 26.17 -12.91 8.44
N ARG A 821 25.23 -12.05 8.85
CA ARG A 821 23.83 -12.10 8.36
C ARG A 821 23.74 -11.96 6.84
N ALA A 822 24.53 -11.07 6.23
CA ALA A 822 24.57 -10.93 4.77
C ALA A 822 25.09 -12.21 4.08
N SER A 823 26.04 -12.92 4.69
CA SER A 823 26.54 -14.20 4.17
C SER A 823 25.49 -15.31 4.26
N GLU A 824 24.74 -15.37 5.37
CA GLU A 824 23.64 -16.33 5.55
C GLU A 824 22.50 -16.07 4.56
N ILE A 825 22.14 -14.81 4.31
CA ILE A 825 21.14 -14.43 3.31
C ILE A 825 21.58 -14.86 1.92
N ARG A 826 22.86 -14.66 1.55
CA ARG A 826 23.40 -15.12 0.27
C ARG A 826 23.37 -16.64 0.12
N ALA A 827 23.70 -17.38 1.20
CA ALA A 827 23.62 -18.84 1.20
C ALA A 827 22.18 -19.34 1.05
N LYS A 828 21.21 -18.71 1.73
CA LYS A 828 19.78 -19.01 1.59
C LYS A 828 19.25 -18.68 0.19
N ASP A 829 19.64 -17.56 -0.40
CA ASP A 829 19.25 -17.18 -1.77
C ASP A 829 19.80 -18.17 -2.81
N HIS A 830 21.06 -18.61 -2.63
CA HIS A 830 21.64 -19.65 -3.48
C HIS A 830 20.88 -20.98 -3.37
N ALA A 831 20.57 -21.43 -2.15
CA ALA A 831 19.79 -22.65 -1.92
C ALA A 831 18.37 -22.56 -2.53
N LEU A 832 17.73 -21.39 -2.44
CA LEU A 832 16.43 -21.14 -3.03
C LEU A 832 16.47 -21.21 -4.56
N ARG A 833 17.50 -20.62 -5.20
CA ARG A 833 17.69 -20.70 -6.65
C ARG A 833 17.93 -22.13 -7.13
N GLU A 834 18.72 -22.93 -6.40
CA GLU A 834 18.88 -24.35 -6.70
C GLU A 834 17.57 -25.12 -6.59
N MET A 835 16.76 -24.84 -5.56
CA MET A 835 15.45 -25.47 -5.39
C MET A 835 14.49 -25.12 -6.54
N ILE A 836 14.44 -23.85 -6.95
CA ILE A 836 13.63 -23.40 -8.11
C ILE A 836 14.10 -24.09 -9.39
N ALA A 837 15.42 -24.18 -9.62
CA ALA A 837 15.98 -24.87 -10.78
C ALA A 837 15.59 -26.36 -10.81
N ARG A 838 15.59 -27.04 -9.66
CA ARG A 838 15.12 -28.44 -9.54
C ARG A 838 13.63 -28.58 -9.84
N LEU A 839 12.80 -27.66 -9.33
CA LEU A 839 11.35 -27.66 -9.60
C LEU A 839 11.06 -27.45 -11.09
N HIS A 840 11.74 -26.50 -11.75
CA HIS A 840 11.61 -26.30 -13.19
C HIS A 840 12.04 -27.54 -14.00
N ALA A 841 13.12 -28.21 -13.59
CA ALA A 841 13.55 -29.46 -14.23
C ALA A 841 12.52 -30.59 -14.07
N GLN A 842 11.91 -30.71 -12.88
CA GLN A 842 10.83 -31.68 -12.63
C GLN A 842 9.57 -31.37 -13.43
N GLN A 843 9.17 -30.10 -13.52
CA GLN A 843 8.02 -29.69 -14.32
C GLN A 843 8.23 -30.00 -15.80
N LYS A 844 9.40 -29.67 -16.36
CA LYS A 844 9.74 -29.99 -17.74
C LYS A 844 9.72 -31.50 -18.02
N HIS A 845 10.15 -32.31 -17.05
CA HIS A 845 10.07 -33.77 -17.16
C HIS A 845 8.60 -34.27 -17.16
N LEU A 846 7.73 -33.71 -16.32
CA LEU A 846 6.30 -34.03 -16.30
C LEU A 846 5.61 -33.63 -17.61
N GLU A 847 5.89 -32.44 -18.13
CA GLU A 847 5.39 -31.99 -19.44
C GLU A 847 5.84 -32.94 -20.57
N GLY A 848 7.08 -33.44 -20.52
CA GLY A 848 7.58 -34.47 -21.43
C GLY A 848 6.82 -35.80 -21.33
N LEU A 849 6.53 -36.26 -20.10
CA LEU A 849 5.73 -37.47 -19.87
C LEU A 849 4.28 -37.32 -20.34
N GLU A 850 3.66 -36.16 -20.11
CA GLU A 850 2.31 -35.87 -20.60
C GLU A 850 2.25 -35.84 -22.11
N ALA A 851 3.25 -35.24 -22.77
CA ALA A 851 3.35 -35.23 -24.23
C ALA A 851 3.52 -36.66 -24.78
N ALA A 852 4.37 -37.48 -24.16
CA ALA A 852 4.53 -38.88 -24.53
C ALA A 852 3.24 -39.68 -24.33
N HIS A 853 2.52 -39.47 -23.23
CA HIS A 853 1.25 -40.14 -22.97
C HIS A 853 0.15 -39.72 -23.96
N LYS A 854 0.10 -38.43 -24.35
CA LYS A 854 -0.81 -37.94 -25.40
C LYS A 854 -0.51 -38.58 -26.77
N LEU A 855 0.77 -38.77 -27.10
CA LEU A 855 1.19 -39.49 -28.30
C LEU A 855 0.79 -40.98 -28.27
N GLU A 856 0.93 -41.64 -27.13
CA GLU A 856 0.55 -43.05 -26.95
C GLU A 856 -0.98 -43.25 -26.98
N THR A 857 -1.73 -42.30 -26.40
CA THR A 857 -3.21 -42.29 -26.48
C THR A 857 -3.71 -41.96 -27.87
N ALA A 858 -3.05 -41.08 -28.61
CA ALA A 858 -3.35 -40.84 -30.03
C ALA A 858 -3.08 -42.10 -30.89
N ALA A 859 -1.94 -42.75 -30.70
CA ALA A 859 -1.57 -43.98 -31.42
C ALA A 859 -2.53 -45.15 -31.12
N SER A 860 -2.95 -45.32 -29.87
CA SER A 860 -3.94 -46.34 -29.49
C SER A 860 -5.37 -46.01 -29.96
N GLY A 861 -5.69 -44.72 -30.09
CA GLY A 861 -6.92 -44.24 -30.72
C GLY A 861 -7.00 -44.61 -32.20
N GLU A 862 -5.91 -44.40 -32.95
CA GLU A 862 -5.81 -44.81 -34.36
C GLU A 862 -5.89 -46.33 -34.53
N TYR A 863 -5.26 -47.10 -33.64
CA TYR A 863 -5.34 -48.57 -33.66
C TYR A 863 -6.77 -49.10 -33.47
N ARG A 864 -7.58 -48.42 -32.64
CA ARG A 864 -9.02 -48.73 -32.47
C ARG A 864 -9.85 -48.40 -33.71
N VAL A 865 -9.53 -47.32 -34.42
CA VAL A 865 -10.20 -46.96 -35.68
C VAL A 865 -9.86 -47.96 -36.78
N VAL A 866 -8.61 -48.42 -36.84
CA VAL A 866 -8.18 -49.48 -37.77
C VAL A 866 -8.87 -50.81 -37.45
N LEU A 867 -8.93 -51.22 -36.18
CA LEU A 867 -9.66 -52.42 -35.76
C LEU A 867 -11.17 -52.33 -36.04
N ALA A 868 -11.80 -51.18 -35.81
CA ALA A 868 -13.22 -50.99 -36.12
C ALA A 868 -13.51 -51.07 -37.64
N ARG A 869 -12.60 -50.54 -38.47
CA ARG A 869 -12.67 -50.68 -39.93
C ARG A 869 -12.43 -52.12 -40.37
N PHE A 870 -11.50 -52.83 -39.75
CA PHE A 870 -11.22 -54.24 -40.04
C PHE A 870 -12.39 -55.16 -39.64
N SER A 871 -13.02 -54.91 -38.49
CA SER A 871 -14.24 -55.62 -38.06
C SER A 871 -15.44 -55.32 -38.96
N SER A 872 -15.57 -54.09 -39.47
CA SER A 872 -16.61 -53.74 -40.44
C SER A 872 -16.37 -54.42 -41.80
N LEU A 873 -15.11 -54.59 -42.20
CA LEU A 873 -14.73 -55.31 -43.43
C LEU A 873 -14.97 -56.83 -43.30
N LEU A 874 -14.70 -57.42 -42.14
CA LEU A 874 -15.04 -58.81 -41.84
C LEU A 874 -16.56 -59.05 -41.75
N GLY A 875 -17.32 -58.06 -41.25
CA GLY A 875 -18.79 -58.09 -41.25
C GLY A 875 -19.41 -58.06 -42.64
N LEU A 876 -18.75 -57.40 -43.61
CA LEU A 876 -19.19 -57.36 -45.01
C LEU A 876 -18.88 -58.65 -45.78
N LEU A 877 -17.90 -59.43 -45.33
CA LEU A 877 -17.52 -60.71 -45.96
C LEU A 877 -18.27 -61.92 -45.37
N GLY A 878 -18.99 -61.76 -44.27
CA GLY A 878 -19.71 -62.82 -43.55
C GLY A 878 -21.21 -62.87 -43.81
N GLY A 879 -21.64 -62.78 -45.06
CA GLY A 879 -23.06 -62.81 -45.45
C GLY A 879 -23.52 -64.16 -46.01
N CYS A 880 -23.71 -65.19 -45.18
CA CYS A 880 -24.51 -66.37 -45.54
C CYS A 880 -25.11 -67.10 -44.33
N ARG A 881 -26.46 -67.03 -44.24
CA ARG A 881 -27.41 -67.90 -43.49
C ARG A 881 -27.29 -67.85 -41.96
N GLY A 882 -28.32 -67.72 -41.13
CA GLY A 882 -29.78 -67.88 -41.25
C GLY A 882 -30.27 -68.50 -39.94
N LEU A 883 -31.39 -68.01 -39.37
CA LEU A 883 -32.14 -68.55 -38.21
C LEU A 883 -31.39 -68.38 -36.85
N SER A 884 -31.95 -67.98 -35.70
CA SER A 884 -33.30 -68.06 -35.16
C SER A 884 -33.39 -67.27 -33.82
N ARG A 885 -34.58 -66.70 -33.56
CA ARG A 885 -35.30 -66.35 -32.30
C ARG A 885 -34.61 -65.81 -31.01
N PRO A 886 -35.37 -65.05 -30.18
CA PRO A 886 -34.82 -64.19 -29.12
C PRO A 886 -34.82 -64.85 -27.73
N ALA A 887 -33.84 -64.52 -26.89
CA ALA A 887 -33.87 -64.79 -25.45
C ALA A 887 -33.40 -63.55 -24.65
N LYS A 888 -34.11 -63.30 -23.55
CA LYS A 888 -34.02 -62.17 -22.61
C LYS A 888 -32.66 -62.07 -21.91
N PRO A 889 -32.28 -60.88 -21.37
CA PRO A 889 -30.95 -60.63 -20.83
C PRO A 889 -30.80 -61.14 -19.39
N GLN A 890 -29.68 -61.81 -19.12
CA GLN A 890 -29.22 -62.17 -17.78
C GLN A 890 -27.96 -61.38 -17.40
N LYS A 891 -27.85 -61.17 -16.08
CA LYS A 891 -26.91 -60.36 -15.31
C LYS A 891 -25.43 -60.76 -15.45
N ARG A 892 -24.56 -59.81 -15.03
CA ARG A 892 -23.09 -59.83 -14.79
C ARG A 892 -22.26 -59.42 -16.02
N LEU A 893 -21.32 -58.49 -15.94
CA LEU A 893 -20.22 -58.37 -14.96
C LEU A 893 -19.96 -56.93 -14.47
N LYS A 894 -19.72 -56.83 -13.15
CA LYS A 894 -18.80 -55.87 -12.53
C LYS A 894 -17.40 -56.48 -12.60
N ALA A 895 -16.40 -55.74 -13.08
CA ALA A 895 -15.04 -55.70 -12.55
C ALA A 895 -14.18 -54.72 -13.36
N THR A 896 -13.16 -54.15 -12.70
CA THR A 896 -12.09 -53.27 -13.21
C THR A 896 -12.40 -51.77 -13.34
N ARG A 897 -12.49 -51.11 -12.19
CA ARG A 897 -11.99 -49.74 -12.01
C ARG A 897 -11.20 -49.69 -10.70
N LYS A 898 -9.93 -50.06 -10.77
CA LYS A 898 -8.95 -49.85 -9.70
C LYS A 898 -7.54 -49.94 -10.28
N ALA A 899 -7.13 -48.88 -10.98
CA ALA A 899 -5.73 -48.57 -11.29
C ALA A 899 -5.68 -47.10 -11.74
N SER A 900 -5.71 -46.19 -10.77
CA SER A 900 -5.24 -44.79 -10.88
C SER A 900 -5.44 -44.18 -9.51
N LYS A 901 -4.38 -44.26 -8.70
CA LYS A 901 -4.10 -43.35 -7.60
C LYS A 901 -2.60 -43.14 -7.59
#